data_AF-A0A357HDH4-F1
#
_entry.id   AF-A0A357HDH4-F1
#
_cell.length_a   1.000
_cell.length_b   1.000
_cell.length_c   1.000
_cell.angle_alpha   90.00
_cell.angle_beta   90.00
_cell.angle_gamma   90.00
#
_symmetry.space_group_name_H-M   'P 1'
#
loop_
_entity.id
_entity.type
_entity.pdbx_description
1 polymer ?
#
loop_
_entity_poly.entity_id
_entity_poly.type
_entity_poly.pdbx_seq_one_letter_code
_entity_poly.pdbx_strand_id
1 'polypeptide(L)'
;MKNIRNICLALVIPFGVSALAFAASSIIIKPVEKDITDIDWNYRDMEGYSLLAGRQPLEATAVYDDKYPLSSGNELVWSVTNPEGKEIGEIQSDATGQFYFNPLAVGKCVLVCSNEKGTINRSFTAQVFAKGAIILNPDTATSGRSISGIFRYGMEDFTRNDQGELTGRKEASASFSVDVVGDSGGVKNLEVVSKSDSIAAITFQDERAYVSFAGPGEATFTLRDKALGDDEVAPLDYEFEIVDGVNIYSYDDLMDATNRSDEAENVVLRTNFGSLSDLYQMDEKTGRPLVKNHQLVPLDKPRKDTVLFGHYDAVTDTFSFDKDTYAFAATLKSPFIQAWNENGDLIRAKYKQYKPYDETVRAGIHLRGNLYGNGFTINLHNLAFPYEIQYRTDEAGNKTQIISLRDDNLFRGPKTFFAYGDPDRTTSPIIAYLGQDNSGIFVDTDNVVISDVQIQNCDFGDNFENLRFTGTVLDIEAADVRVEDSILTSGRNVVRAYSAPDLTIENCLLENGYENLLKVGSNELAQPDENREVTFTSPASTAGVIPNYPSTSIKGTLRGFDGTRGDEIFTSYLTTDANLSDIITLPIDSLVSGPYVGKVSTQGMLDAVEAAGRAYDASYAFVNDDGTVNYGSTVSVKDTSFYRSGIASISADQVLNGPYLWSLKPSNFTAMMSLLKQFNNDLVFSPLVDAGKAAKLSRTMQPSSIEVSGDSRFYDWKDGDQISIVNTFPANYQLLQEKVTSIKDLTLDDLYPLPETIVDSADAKDADGVKYVNIPAMIAGGGTNISKITFAGLTGISDARAVDVVKKIMTRDFKSLYPVKTAYSTVNLIGHSITTFTGFEPYQIYSATANYSIGIKDAPNIADLQNRHNS
;
A
#
# COMPACT_ATOMS: atom_id res chain seq x y z
N MET A 1 36.05 46.00 11.21
CA MET A 1 36.17 44.56 11.56
C MET A 1 34.98 43.97 12.34
N LYS A 2 34.12 44.74 13.04
CA LYS A 2 32.94 44.19 13.74
C LYS A 2 31.77 43.73 12.83
N ASN A 3 31.62 44.27 11.62
CA ASN A 3 30.48 43.93 10.75
C ASN A 3 30.62 42.61 9.97
N ILE A 4 31.83 42.13 9.70
CA ILE A 4 32.03 40.86 8.98
C ILE A 4 31.69 39.67 9.87
N ARG A 5 31.97 39.75 11.18
CA ARG A 5 31.67 38.67 12.14
C ARG A 5 30.16 38.44 12.29
N ASN A 6 29.35 39.51 12.28
CA ASN A 6 27.89 39.41 12.39
C ASN A 6 27.24 38.91 11.09
N ILE A 7 27.80 39.23 9.92
CA ILE A 7 27.34 38.71 8.63
C ILE A 7 27.69 37.21 8.49
N CYS A 8 28.89 36.80 8.90
CA CYS A 8 29.26 35.38 8.94
C CYS A 8 28.39 34.59 9.94
N LEU A 9 28.09 35.13 11.13
CA LEU A 9 27.17 34.50 12.07
C LEU A 9 25.73 34.42 11.52
N ALA A 10 25.25 35.46 10.84
CA ALA A 10 23.92 35.46 10.21
C ALA A 10 23.81 34.53 9.00
N LEU A 11 24.92 34.13 8.37
CA LEU A 11 24.94 33.15 7.27
C LEU A 11 25.16 31.71 7.77
N VAL A 12 25.93 31.54 8.86
CA VAL A 12 26.28 30.22 9.41
C VAL A 12 25.21 29.70 10.36
N ILE A 13 24.48 30.56 11.08
CA ILE A 13 23.41 30.12 11.99
C ILE A 13 22.22 29.50 11.22
N PRO A 14 21.70 30.09 10.13
CA PRO A 14 20.66 29.44 9.34
C PRO A 14 21.14 28.10 8.80
N PHE A 15 22.35 28.00 8.26
CA PHE A 15 22.91 26.73 7.77
C PHE A 15 23.10 25.68 8.87
N GLY A 16 23.59 26.09 10.05
CA GLY A 16 23.76 25.21 11.21
C GLY A 16 22.43 24.76 11.80
N VAL A 17 21.42 25.62 11.78
CA VAL A 17 20.06 25.33 12.24
C VAL A 17 19.31 24.50 11.20
N SER A 18 19.48 24.72 9.89
CA SER A 18 18.94 23.86 8.84
C SER A 18 19.56 22.46 8.88
N ALA A 19 20.87 22.36 9.11
CA ALA A 19 21.55 21.07 9.28
C ALA A 19 21.11 20.35 10.57
N LEU A 20 20.88 21.09 11.66
CA LEU A 20 20.31 20.55 12.90
C LEU A 20 18.81 20.22 12.79
N ALA A 21 18.03 20.95 12.00
CA ALA A 21 16.61 20.69 11.74
C ALA A 21 16.41 19.49 10.81
N PHE A 22 17.32 19.28 9.85
CA PHE A 22 17.40 18.06 9.05
C PHE A 22 17.92 16.86 9.88
N ALA A 23 18.70 17.12 10.93
CA ALA A 23 19.08 16.12 11.92
C ALA A 23 17.95 15.81 12.93
N ALA A 24 17.11 16.81 13.25
CA ALA A 24 16.04 16.74 14.25
C ALA A 24 14.67 16.32 13.69
N SER A 25 14.51 16.13 12.38
CA SER A 25 13.48 15.18 11.94
C SER A 25 13.94 13.82 12.42
N SER A 26 13.39 13.35 13.53
CA SER A 26 13.40 11.95 13.89
C SER A 26 12.64 11.22 12.79
N ILE A 27 13.32 10.92 11.69
CA ILE A 27 12.98 9.77 10.87
C ILE A 27 13.10 8.63 11.87
N ILE A 28 11.96 8.20 12.42
CA ILE A 28 11.91 7.00 13.23
C ILE A 28 12.33 5.90 12.26
N ILE A 29 13.57 5.44 12.42
CA ILE A 29 14.08 4.32 11.67
C ILE A 29 13.29 3.13 12.21
N LYS A 30 12.48 2.52 11.34
CA LYS A 30 11.73 1.30 11.67
C LYS A 30 12.47 0.12 11.04
N PRO A 31 13.56 -0.37 11.65
CA PRO A 31 14.31 -1.49 11.10
C PRO A 31 13.44 -2.74 11.10
N VAL A 32 13.45 -3.47 9.99
CA VAL A 32 12.70 -4.72 9.80
C VAL A 32 13.70 -5.80 9.38
N GLU A 33 13.79 -6.87 10.16
CA GLU A 33 14.59 -8.03 9.75
C GLU A 33 14.03 -8.63 8.44
N LYS A 34 14.92 -8.91 7.49
CA LYS A 34 14.52 -9.29 6.13
C LYS A 34 14.40 -10.80 5.97
N ASP A 35 13.50 -11.22 5.10
CA ASP A 35 13.55 -12.55 4.53
C ASP A 35 14.63 -12.65 3.44
N ILE A 36 14.95 -13.87 3.01
CA ILE A 36 15.61 -14.04 1.72
C ILE A 36 14.71 -13.45 0.62
N THR A 37 15.29 -12.96 -0.47
CA THR A 37 14.52 -12.42 -1.60
C THR A 37 14.12 -13.49 -2.59
N ASP A 38 14.92 -14.56 -2.72
CA ASP A 38 14.66 -15.66 -3.65
C ASP A 38 15.56 -16.87 -3.38
N ILE A 39 15.43 -17.91 -4.21
CA ILE A 39 16.24 -19.14 -4.20
C ILE A 39 16.85 -19.34 -5.60
N ASP A 40 18.18 -19.37 -5.68
CA ASP A 40 18.93 -19.66 -6.91
C ASP A 40 19.23 -21.17 -7.01
N TRP A 41 18.93 -21.76 -8.16
CA TRP A 41 19.16 -23.17 -8.47
C TRP A 41 19.18 -23.43 -9.99
N ASN A 42 19.51 -24.65 -10.40
CA ASN A 42 19.65 -25.01 -11.82
C ASN A 42 18.64 -26.09 -12.30
N TYR A 43 17.55 -26.34 -11.56
CA TYR A 43 16.53 -27.32 -11.98
C TYR A 43 15.58 -26.75 -13.01
N ARG A 44 15.11 -27.60 -13.93
CA ARG A 44 13.99 -27.32 -14.83
C ARG A 44 12.66 -27.67 -14.18
N ASP A 45 11.55 -27.28 -14.81
CA ASP A 45 10.19 -27.53 -14.30
C ASP A 45 9.91 -29.02 -14.09
N MET A 46 10.48 -29.88 -14.94
CA MET A 46 10.46 -31.32 -14.81
C MET A 46 11.86 -31.91 -14.96
N GLU A 47 12.27 -32.69 -13.97
CA GLU A 47 13.55 -33.41 -13.95
C GLU A 47 13.34 -34.92 -13.81
N GLY A 48 14.18 -35.69 -14.51
CA GLY A 48 14.13 -37.15 -14.51
C GLY A 48 15.05 -37.78 -13.48
N TYR A 49 14.51 -38.60 -12.58
CA TYR A 49 15.27 -39.33 -11.55
C TYR A 49 15.19 -40.84 -11.75
N SER A 50 16.34 -41.49 -11.90
CA SER A 50 16.40 -42.95 -12.01
C SER A 50 16.33 -43.62 -10.64
N LEU A 51 15.38 -44.55 -10.49
CA LEU A 51 15.24 -45.39 -9.29
C LEU A 51 16.49 -46.26 -9.03
N LEU A 52 17.30 -46.52 -10.07
CA LEU A 52 18.56 -47.26 -9.98
C LEU A 52 19.74 -46.41 -9.52
N ALA A 53 19.71 -45.09 -9.76
CA ALA A 53 20.77 -44.18 -9.33
C ALA A 53 20.79 -43.97 -7.81
N GLY A 54 19.67 -44.27 -7.14
CA GLY A 54 19.49 -44.06 -5.71
C GLY A 54 19.48 -42.58 -5.35
N ARG A 55 19.92 -42.25 -4.13
CA ARG A 55 19.90 -40.88 -3.61
C ARG A 55 20.75 -39.92 -4.45
N GLN A 56 20.23 -38.73 -4.75
CA GLN A 56 20.93 -37.67 -5.49
C GLN A 56 20.96 -36.36 -4.70
N PRO A 57 22.06 -35.59 -4.74
CA PRO A 57 22.19 -34.34 -3.99
C PRO A 57 21.26 -33.26 -4.54
N LEU A 58 20.76 -32.41 -3.63
CA LEU A 58 19.97 -31.24 -3.97
C LEU A 58 20.74 -29.95 -3.70
N GLU A 59 20.94 -29.12 -4.72
CA GLU A 59 21.66 -27.85 -4.65
C GLU A 59 20.71 -26.65 -4.83
N ALA A 60 20.75 -25.71 -3.88
CA ALA A 60 20.11 -24.40 -3.96
C ALA A 60 20.89 -23.41 -3.10
N THR A 61 20.80 -22.11 -3.43
CA THR A 61 21.43 -21.03 -2.67
C THR A 61 20.42 -19.93 -2.41
N ALA A 62 20.36 -19.45 -1.17
CA ALA A 62 19.51 -18.33 -0.81
C ALA A 62 20.03 -17.05 -1.47
N VAL A 63 19.15 -16.30 -2.11
CA VAL A 63 19.42 -14.97 -2.65
C VAL A 63 18.91 -13.95 -1.64
N TYR A 64 19.79 -13.08 -1.16
CA TYR A 64 19.43 -11.99 -0.26
C TYR A 64 20.37 -10.80 -0.46
N ASP A 65 19.92 -9.63 0.00
CA ASP A 65 20.75 -8.43 0.06
C ASP A 65 21.54 -8.45 1.38
N ASP A 66 22.86 -8.58 1.29
CA ASP A 66 23.80 -8.68 2.42
C ASP A 66 23.89 -7.39 3.25
N LYS A 67 23.28 -6.30 2.77
CA LYS A 67 23.17 -5.03 3.50
C LYS A 67 22.20 -5.10 4.68
N TYR A 68 21.26 -6.04 4.67
CA TYR A 68 20.21 -6.13 5.68
C TYR A 68 20.35 -7.40 6.53
N PRO A 69 20.14 -7.32 7.86
CA PRO A 69 20.14 -8.50 8.70
C PRO A 69 19.00 -9.44 8.31
N LEU A 70 19.34 -10.70 8.08
CA LEU A 70 18.37 -11.76 7.85
C LEU A 70 17.63 -12.07 9.16
N SER A 71 16.30 -12.11 9.08
CA SER A 71 15.44 -12.65 10.14
C SER A 71 15.76 -14.12 10.42
N SER A 72 15.41 -14.59 11.62
CA SER A 72 15.50 -16.02 11.93
C SER A 72 14.63 -16.86 10.98
N GLY A 73 15.08 -18.07 10.65
CA GLY A 73 14.30 -19.01 9.81
C GLY A 73 14.53 -18.87 8.30
N ASN A 74 15.67 -18.32 7.90
CA ASN A 74 16.06 -18.11 6.49
C ASN A 74 16.93 -19.24 5.91
N GLU A 75 17.26 -20.27 6.70
CA GLU A 75 17.95 -21.45 6.21
C GLU A 75 17.07 -22.19 5.20
N LEU A 76 17.70 -22.71 4.14
CA LEU A 76 16.97 -23.45 3.11
C LEU A 76 16.68 -24.87 3.58
N VAL A 77 15.42 -25.26 3.47
CA VAL A 77 14.93 -26.61 3.72
C VAL A 77 14.28 -27.17 2.47
N TRP A 78 14.31 -28.50 2.36
CA TRP A 78 13.70 -29.22 1.25
C TRP A 78 12.58 -30.12 1.74
N SER A 79 11.50 -30.16 1.00
CA SER A 79 10.37 -31.07 1.23
C SER A 79 9.92 -31.70 -0.08
N VAL A 80 9.12 -32.75 0.03
CA VAL A 80 8.53 -33.45 -1.12
C VAL A 80 7.04 -33.58 -0.91
N THR A 81 6.28 -33.20 -1.93
CA THR A 81 4.84 -33.40 -2.01
C THR A 81 4.58 -34.62 -2.89
N ASN A 82 4.18 -35.71 -2.23
CA ASN A 82 3.83 -36.96 -2.88
C ASN A 82 2.31 -37.00 -3.20
N PRO A 83 1.90 -37.66 -4.30
CA PRO A 83 0.49 -37.89 -4.58
C PRO A 83 -0.17 -38.73 -3.48
N GLU A 84 -1.46 -38.47 -3.23
CA GLU A 84 -2.19 -39.10 -2.12
C GLU A 84 -2.12 -40.64 -2.20
N GLY A 85 -1.71 -41.28 -1.10
CA GLY A 85 -1.61 -42.74 -0.99
C GLY A 85 -0.43 -43.39 -1.73
N LYS A 86 0.51 -42.62 -2.32
CA LYS A 86 1.71 -43.15 -2.97
C LYS A 86 2.97 -42.37 -2.58
N GLU A 87 3.91 -43.06 -1.95
CA GLU A 87 5.22 -42.52 -1.62
C GLU A 87 6.19 -42.72 -2.80
N ILE A 88 6.40 -41.67 -3.59
CA ILE A 88 7.22 -41.68 -4.81
C ILE A 88 8.69 -41.36 -4.49
N GLY A 89 8.92 -40.47 -3.54
CA GLY A 89 10.27 -40.17 -3.02
C GLY A 89 10.23 -39.48 -1.66
N GLU A 90 11.40 -39.40 -1.02
CA GLU A 90 11.61 -38.74 0.26
C GLU A 90 12.84 -37.81 0.23
N ILE A 91 12.85 -36.81 1.11
CA ILE A 91 14.02 -35.95 1.33
C ILE A 91 14.82 -36.49 2.51
N GLN A 92 16.13 -36.68 2.33
CA GLN A 92 17.06 -37.06 3.37
C GLN A 92 18.13 -35.97 3.55
N SER A 93 18.50 -35.67 4.79
CA SER A 93 19.64 -34.79 5.10
C SER A 93 20.78 -35.60 5.70
N ASP A 94 22.02 -35.31 5.31
CA ASP A 94 23.19 -35.88 5.99
C ASP A 94 23.61 -35.07 7.23
N ALA A 95 24.63 -35.54 7.95
CA ALA A 95 25.14 -34.89 9.16
C ALA A 95 25.81 -33.53 8.91
N THR A 96 26.03 -33.14 7.66
CA THR A 96 26.56 -31.83 7.26
C THR A 96 25.48 -30.83 6.88
N GLY A 97 24.20 -31.25 6.88
CA GLY A 97 23.08 -30.42 6.46
C GLY A 97 22.81 -30.44 4.96
N GLN A 98 23.53 -31.26 4.17
CA GLN A 98 23.29 -31.41 2.75
C GLN A 98 22.02 -32.25 2.52
N PHE A 99 21.11 -31.75 1.69
CA PHE A 99 19.88 -32.43 1.31
C PHE A 99 20.07 -33.33 0.08
N TYR A 100 19.33 -34.44 0.06
CA TYR A 100 19.29 -35.41 -1.02
C TYR A 100 17.84 -35.81 -1.30
N PHE A 101 17.52 -36.01 -2.57
CA PHE A 101 16.30 -36.68 -3.00
C PHE A 101 16.55 -38.19 -3.11
N ASN A 102 15.73 -38.99 -2.44
CA ASN A 102 15.76 -40.45 -2.52
C ASN A 102 14.51 -40.97 -3.26
N PRO A 103 14.65 -41.44 -4.52
CA PRO A 103 13.54 -42.02 -5.26
C PRO A 103 13.14 -43.39 -4.69
N LEU A 104 11.83 -43.60 -4.45
CA LEU A 104 11.29 -44.81 -3.81
C LEU A 104 10.40 -45.65 -4.75
N ALA A 105 9.60 -44.99 -5.59
CA ALA A 105 8.68 -45.64 -6.53
C ALA A 105 8.57 -44.86 -7.85
N VAL A 106 8.16 -45.54 -8.92
CA VAL A 106 7.91 -44.90 -10.22
C VAL A 106 6.68 -44.00 -10.13
N GLY A 107 6.79 -42.76 -10.59
CA GLY A 107 5.71 -41.77 -10.57
C GLY A 107 6.23 -40.33 -10.61
N LYS A 108 5.31 -39.37 -10.40
CA LYS A 108 5.61 -37.94 -10.27
C LYS A 108 5.46 -37.51 -8.81
N CYS A 109 6.39 -36.70 -8.31
CA CYS A 109 6.25 -35.94 -7.07
C CYS A 109 6.82 -34.52 -7.26
N VAL A 110 6.43 -33.58 -6.40
CA VAL A 110 6.92 -32.20 -6.45
C VAL A 110 7.97 -32.02 -5.35
N LEU A 111 9.15 -31.54 -5.71
CA LEU A 111 10.16 -31.11 -4.74
C LEU A 111 10.01 -29.62 -4.51
N VAL A 112 10.06 -29.21 -3.24
CA VAL A 112 9.95 -27.82 -2.83
C VAL A 112 11.20 -27.46 -2.03
N CYS A 113 11.85 -26.37 -2.41
CA CYS A 113 12.85 -25.71 -1.57
C CYS A 113 12.22 -24.44 -1.01
N SER A 114 12.28 -24.26 0.30
CA SER A 114 11.78 -23.06 0.98
C SER A 114 12.77 -22.59 2.02
N ASN A 115 12.64 -21.34 2.46
CA ASN A 115 13.15 -21.02 3.79
C ASN A 115 12.34 -21.76 4.88
N GLU A 116 12.85 -21.85 6.11
CA GLU A 116 12.16 -22.53 7.21
C GLU A 116 10.77 -21.94 7.51
N LYS A 117 10.58 -20.65 7.26
CA LYS A 117 9.29 -19.95 7.46
C LYS A 117 8.25 -20.26 6.38
N GLY A 118 8.66 -20.72 5.20
CA GLY A 118 7.79 -20.94 4.04
C GLY A 118 7.30 -19.66 3.34
N THR A 119 7.81 -18.50 3.71
CA THR A 119 7.48 -17.19 3.09
C THR A 119 8.08 -17.06 1.68
N ILE A 120 9.16 -17.80 1.39
CA ILE A 120 9.79 -17.87 0.06
C ILE A 120 10.00 -19.33 -0.28
N ASN A 121 9.51 -19.75 -1.45
CA ASN A 121 9.71 -21.09 -1.95
C ASN A 121 9.88 -21.11 -3.47
N ARG A 122 10.45 -22.22 -3.95
CA ARG A 122 10.43 -22.64 -5.34
C ARG A 122 10.17 -24.14 -5.41
N SER A 123 9.55 -24.59 -6.50
CA SER A 123 9.26 -26.01 -6.70
C SER A 123 9.54 -26.48 -8.13
N PHE A 124 9.75 -27.78 -8.28
CA PHE A 124 9.79 -28.46 -9.58
C PHE A 124 9.27 -29.90 -9.47
N THR A 125 8.90 -30.50 -10.60
CA THR A 125 8.39 -31.88 -10.66
C THR A 125 9.53 -32.86 -10.88
N ALA A 126 9.68 -33.84 -9.98
CA ALA A 126 10.50 -35.02 -10.22
C ALA A 126 9.68 -36.14 -10.86
N GLN A 127 10.11 -36.57 -12.04
CA GLN A 127 9.63 -37.78 -12.71
C GLN A 127 10.57 -38.94 -12.36
N VAL A 128 10.15 -39.80 -11.43
CA VAL A 128 10.90 -40.99 -11.03
C VAL A 128 10.60 -42.14 -11.99
N PHE A 129 11.65 -42.79 -12.50
CA PHE A 129 11.52 -43.86 -13.49
C PHE A 129 12.44 -45.07 -13.22
N ALA A 130 11.99 -46.24 -13.69
CA ALA A 130 12.75 -47.49 -13.60
C ALA A 130 13.58 -47.76 -14.87
N LYS A 131 12.95 -47.72 -16.06
CA LYS A 131 13.59 -47.99 -17.35
C LYS A 131 13.76 -46.75 -18.23
N GLY A 132 12.78 -45.85 -18.23
CA GLY A 132 12.85 -44.58 -18.95
C GLY A 132 11.67 -43.64 -18.65
N ALA A 133 11.78 -42.40 -19.11
CA ALA A 133 10.75 -41.37 -18.95
C ALA A 133 10.76 -40.39 -20.12
N ILE A 134 9.58 -39.81 -20.39
CA ILE A 134 9.44 -38.63 -21.24
C ILE A 134 9.44 -37.42 -20.32
N ILE A 135 10.39 -36.52 -20.52
CA ILE A 135 10.53 -35.26 -19.78
C ILE A 135 10.22 -34.13 -20.76
N LEU A 136 9.27 -33.27 -20.38
CA LEU A 136 8.82 -32.16 -21.19
C LEU A 136 8.94 -30.88 -20.39
N ASN A 137 9.71 -29.92 -20.91
CA ASN A 137 9.88 -28.60 -20.29
C ASN A 137 9.53 -27.51 -21.31
N PRO A 138 8.67 -26.54 -20.98
CA PRO A 138 8.39 -25.42 -21.86
C PRO A 138 9.69 -24.65 -22.20
N ASP A 139 9.82 -24.18 -23.43
CA ASP A 139 11.00 -23.37 -23.83
C ASP A 139 11.05 -22.04 -23.08
N THR A 140 9.89 -21.53 -22.63
CA THR A 140 9.82 -20.42 -21.69
C THR A 140 9.87 -20.97 -20.29
N ALA A 141 10.90 -20.59 -19.52
CA ALA A 141 11.02 -21.00 -18.12
C ALA A 141 9.79 -20.56 -17.33
N THR A 142 9.28 -21.42 -16.45
CA THR A 142 8.25 -20.99 -15.49
C THR A 142 8.86 -20.04 -14.44
N SER A 143 8.01 -19.28 -13.76
CA SER A 143 8.44 -18.41 -12.66
C SER A 143 9.01 -19.21 -11.46
N GLY A 144 8.62 -20.48 -11.32
CA GLY A 144 8.86 -21.30 -10.14
C GLY A 144 8.08 -20.85 -8.90
N ARG A 145 7.16 -19.89 -9.03
CA ARG A 145 6.47 -19.20 -7.93
C ARG A 145 4.94 -19.11 -8.11
N SER A 146 4.40 -19.83 -9.09
CA SER A 146 2.95 -19.86 -9.34
C SER A 146 2.19 -20.39 -8.12
N ILE A 147 1.08 -19.72 -7.82
CA ILE A 147 0.11 -20.11 -6.79
C ILE A 147 -0.95 -21.03 -7.39
N SER A 148 -1.47 -20.71 -8.58
CA SER A 148 -2.51 -21.53 -9.22
C SER A 148 -1.99 -22.87 -9.77
N GLY A 149 -0.71 -22.95 -10.14
CA GLY A 149 -0.13 -24.12 -10.81
C GLY A 149 -0.60 -24.33 -12.26
N ILE A 150 -1.63 -23.63 -12.72
CA ILE A 150 -2.10 -23.63 -14.11
C ILE A 150 -1.31 -22.59 -14.90
N PHE A 151 -0.53 -23.07 -15.87
CA PHE A 151 0.23 -22.20 -16.75
C PHE A 151 -0.60 -21.79 -17.97
N ARG A 152 -0.62 -20.48 -18.28
CA ARG A 152 -1.47 -19.88 -19.32
C ARG A 152 -0.67 -19.40 -20.52
N TYR A 153 -1.22 -19.60 -21.72
CA TYR A 153 -0.70 -19.08 -22.98
C TYR A 153 -1.73 -18.16 -23.64
N GLY A 154 -1.28 -17.01 -24.13
CA GLY A 154 -2.07 -16.17 -25.03
C GLY A 154 -2.16 -16.78 -26.42
N MET A 155 -3.27 -16.52 -27.12
CA MET A 155 -3.49 -16.92 -28.50
C MET A 155 -2.59 -16.19 -29.50
N GLU A 156 -2.07 -15.02 -29.15
CA GLU A 156 -1.29 -14.17 -30.05
C GLU A 156 0.07 -13.77 -29.45
N ASP A 157 1.03 -13.53 -30.35
CA ASP A 157 2.28 -12.84 -30.04
C ASP A 157 2.36 -11.53 -30.83
N PHE A 158 2.98 -10.52 -30.24
CA PHE A 158 3.38 -9.33 -31.00
C PHE A 158 4.50 -9.64 -31.99
N THR A 159 4.47 -8.95 -33.12
CA THR A 159 5.55 -8.95 -34.12
C THR A 159 6.19 -7.57 -34.16
N ARG A 160 7.52 -7.53 -34.21
CA ARG A 160 8.30 -6.30 -34.22
C ARG A 160 9.25 -6.25 -35.42
N ASN A 161 9.59 -5.04 -35.86
CA ASN A 161 10.67 -4.82 -36.83
C ASN A 161 12.05 -4.85 -36.16
N ASP A 162 13.12 -4.70 -36.96
CA ASP A 162 14.51 -4.68 -36.48
C ASP A 162 14.80 -3.51 -35.51
N GLN A 163 13.95 -2.48 -35.49
CA GLN A 163 14.03 -1.34 -34.57
C GLN A 163 13.25 -1.57 -33.26
N GLY A 164 12.57 -2.71 -33.11
CA GLY A 164 11.75 -3.03 -31.93
C GLY A 164 10.35 -2.42 -31.96
N GLU A 165 9.92 -1.79 -33.06
CA GLU A 165 8.59 -1.20 -33.17
C GLU A 165 7.55 -2.28 -33.51
N LEU A 166 6.35 -2.16 -32.93
CA LEU A 166 5.23 -3.07 -33.19
C LEU A 166 4.76 -2.98 -34.65
N THR A 167 4.76 -4.11 -35.36
CA THR A 167 4.34 -4.21 -36.77
C THR A 167 3.02 -4.96 -36.97
N GLY A 168 2.54 -5.70 -35.97
CA GLY A 168 1.33 -6.49 -36.06
C GLY A 168 1.32 -7.65 -35.07
N ARG A 169 0.43 -8.62 -35.30
CA ARG A 169 0.25 -9.81 -34.46
C ARG A 169 0.39 -11.08 -35.28
N LYS A 170 0.71 -12.18 -34.61
CA LYS A 170 0.71 -13.53 -35.21
C LYS A 170 0.08 -14.50 -34.21
N GLU A 171 -0.48 -15.59 -34.74
CA GLU A 171 -0.89 -16.73 -33.92
C GLU A 171 0.31 -17.28 -33.13
N ALA A 172 0.09 -17.49 -31.84
CA ALA A 172 1.08 -18.06 -30.94
C ALA A 172 1.08 -19.59 -30.99
N SER A 173 2.12 -20.18 -30.43
CA SER A 173 2.24 -21.62 -30.21
C SER A 173 3.03 -21.87 -28.95
N ALA A 174 2.71 -22.94 -28.22
CA ALA A 174 3.55 -23.40 -27.13
C ALA A 174 4.67 -24.29 -27.68
N SER A 175 5.90 -24.07 -27.24
CA SER A 175 7.04 -24.91 -27.61
C SER A 175 7.71 -25.50 -26.38
N PHE A 176 8.15 -26.74 -26.50
CA PHE A 176 8.67 -27.54 -25.41
C PHE A 176 9.95 -28.25 -25.84
N SER A 177 10.94 -28.24 -24.95
CA SER A 177 12.08 -29.16 -25.01
C SER A 177 11.65 -30.55 -24.55
N VAL A 178 12.07 -31.57 -25.27
CA VAL A 178 11.68 -32.96 -25.06
C VAL A 178 12.92 -33.80 -24.83
N ASP A 179 13.08 -34.31 -23.62
CA ASP A 179 14.09 -35.32 -23.31
C ASP A 179 13.42 -36.67 -23.11
N VAL A 180 13.94 -37.70 -23.78
CA VAL A 180 13.52 -39.08 -23.52
C VAL A 180 14.70 -39.82 -22.93
N VAL A 181 14.62 -40.12 -21.63
CA VAL A 181 15.72 -40.68 -20.84
C VAL A 181 15.55 -42.19 -20.66
N GLY A 182 16.66 -42.91 -20.51
CA GLY A 182 16.68 -44.37 -20.32
C GLY A 182 16.71 -45.17 -21.64
N ASP A 183 16.06 -46.34 -21.65
CA ASP A 183 16.06 -47.28 -22.80
C ASP A 183 15.20 -46.82 -24.00
N SER A 184 14.69 -45.59 -23.95
CA SER A 184 13.78 -45.03 -24.96
C SER A 184 14.42 -44.88 -26.34
N GLY A 185 13.59 -44.93 -27.38
CA GLY A 185 14.07 -44.78 -28.76
C GLY A 185 14.23 -43.33 -29.24
N GLY A 186 14.14 -42.36 -28.31
CA GLY A 186 14.26 -40.93 -28.54
C GLY A 186 13.00 -40.27 -29.13
N VAL A 187 13.05 -38.94 -29.31
CA VAL A 187 11.90 -38.09 -29.70
C VAL A 187 11.17 -38.54 -30.97
N LYS A 188 11.88 -39.14 -31.94
CA LYS A 188 11.31 -39.71 -33.18
C LYS A 188 10.27 -40.83 -32.96
N ASN A 189 10.28 -41.43 -31.77
CA ASN A 189 9.37 -42.49 -31.40
C ASN A 189 8.18 -41.99 -30.57
N LEU A 190 8.12 -40.70 -30.25
CA LEU A 190 6.96 -40.13 -29.60
C LEU A 190 5.76 -40.08 -30.54
N GLU A 191 4.59 -40.33 -29.97
CA GLU A 191 3.29 -40.13 -30.61
C GLU A 191 2.32 -39.44 -29.66
N VAL A 192 1.37 -38.73 -30.25
CA VAL A 192 0.28 -38.05 -29.52
C VAL A 192 -0.89 -39.02 -29.41
N VAL A 193 -1.23 -39.42 -28.19
CA VAL A 193 -2.32 -40.37 -27.91
C VAL A 193 -3.67 -39.66 -27.90
N SER A 194 -3.70 -38.48 -27.31
CA SER A 194 -4.88 -37.63 -27.17
C SER A 194 -4.46 -36.16 -27.12
N LYS A 195 -5.39 -35.30 -27.51
CA LYS A 195 -5.33 -33.85 -27.31
C LYS A 195 -6.75 -33.31 -27.15
N SER A 196 -6.86 -32.22 -26.40
CA SER A 196 -8.08 -31.40 -26.30
C SER A 196 -8.43 -30.70 -27.63
N ASP A 197 -9.65 -30.14 -27.69
CA ASP A 197 -10.14 -29.37 -28.83
C ASP A 197 -9.46 -28.00 -28.96
N SER A 198 -8.95 -27.45 -27.86
CA SER A 198 -8.20 -26.18 -27.80
C SER A 198 -6.84 -26.26 -28.52
N ILE A 199 -6.32 -27.47 -28.75
CA ILE A 199 -5.06 -27.71 -29.47
C ILE A 199 -5.36 -28.06 -30.93
N ALA A 200 -4.77 -27.35 -31.89
CA ALA A 200 -4.93 -27.65 -33.32
C ALA A 200 -4.07 -28.85 -33.74
N ALA A 201 -2.77 -28.77 -33.52
CA ALA A 201 -1.80 -29.81 -33.86
C ALA A 201 -0.56 -29.77 -32.96
N ILE A 202 0.06 -30.93 -32.77
CA ILE A 202 1.35 -31.10 -32.09
C ILE A 202 2.35 -31.69 -33.09
N THR A 203 3.49 -31.04 -33.27
CA THR A 203 4.54 -31.48 -34.19
C THR A 203 5.88 -31.61 -33.47
N PHE A 204 6.71 -32.55 -33.91
CA PHE A 204 8.02 -32.80 -33.31
C PHE A 204 9.14 -32.46 -34.30
N GLN A 205 10.10 -31.67 -33.86
CA GLN A 205 11.29 -31.32 -34.65
C GLN A 205 12.47 -31.01 -33.73
N ASP A 206 13.65 -31.55 -34.03
CA ASP A 206 14.91 -31.23 -33.36
C ASP A 206 14.83 -31.26 -31.81
N GLU A 207 14.32 -32.38 -31.28
CA GLU A 207 14.12 -32.60 -29.83
C GLU A 207 13.14 -31.61 -29.15
N ARG A 208 12.26 -31.00 -29.96
CA ARG A 208 11.18 -30.13 -29.49
C ARG A 208 9.81 -30.62 -29.91
N ALA A 209 8.81 -30.26 -29.12
CA ALA A 209 7.40 -30.33 -29.47
C ALA A 209 6.84 -28.91 -29.67
N TYR A 210 6.11 -28.69 -30.75
CA TYR A 210 5.40 -27.44 -31.05
C TYR A 210 3.90 -27.70 -31.06
N VAL A 211 3.18 -26.98 -30.23
CA VAL A 211 1.74 -27.10 -30.00
C VAL A 211 1.06 -25.85 -30.54
N SER A 212 0.31 -26.01 -31.61
CA SER A 212 -0.48 -24.93 -32.22
C SER A 212 -1.87 -24.86 -31.60
N PHE A 213 -2.39 -23.64 -31.44
CA PHE A 213 -3.67 -23.40 -30.76
C PHE A 213 -4.84 -23.36 -31.75
N ALA A 214 -5.99 -23.88 -31.34
CA ALA A 214 -7.24 -23.84 -32.10
C ALA A 214 -8.24 -22.80 -31.54
N GLY A 215 -8.13 -22.48 -30.25
CA GLY A 215 -9.00 -21.53 -29.55
C GLY A 215 -8.69 -21.49 -28.05
N PRO A 216 -9.31 -20.57 -27.31
CA PRO A 216 -9.14 -20.46 -25.87
C PRO A 216 -9.87 -21.60 -25.15
N GLY A 217 -9.35 -21.98 -23.98
CA GLY A 217 -9.87 -23.03 -23.11
C GLY A 217 -8.77 -23.92 -22.53
N GLU A 218 -9.19 -24.87 -21.70
CA GLU A 218 -8.32 -25.91 -21.14
C GLU A 218 -7.66 -26.71 -22.28
N ALA A 219 -6.35 -26.91 -22.16
CA ALA A 219 -5.53 -27.56 -23.16
C ALA A 219 -4.74 -28.72 -22.54
N THR A 220 -5.17 -29.94 -22.84
CA THR A 220 -4.51 -31.17 -22.41
C THR A 220 -4.00 -31.99 -23.59
N PHE A 221 -2.89 -32.70 -23.41
CA PHE A 221 -2.42 -33.73 -24.34
C PHE A 221 -1.60 -34.82 -23.66
N THR A 222 -1.57 -36.00 -24.27
CA THR A 222 -0.82 -37.16 -23.79
C THR A 222 0.21 -37.62 -24.82
N LEU A 223 1.47 -37.76 -24.39
CA LEU A 223 2.57 -38.29 -25.18
C LEU A 223 2.93 -39.71 -24.76
N ARG A 224 3.29 -40.55 -25.74
CA ARG A 224 3.78 -41.91 -25.51
C ARG A 224 4.99 -42.22 -26.40
N ASP A 225 5.95 -42.99 -25.91
CA ASP A 225 6.98 -43.62 -26.75
C ASP A 225 6.39 -44.88 -27.40
N LYS A 226 6.19 -44.89 -28.73
CA LYS A 226 5.60 -46.01 -29.46
C LYS A 226 6.49 -47.25 -29.55
N ALA A 227 7.79 -47.13 -29.25
CA ALA A 227 8.75 -48.23 -29.34
C ALA A 227 8.81 -49.07 -28.05
N LEU A 228 8.33 -48.52 -26.93
CA LEU A 228 8.27 -49.17 -25.61
C LEU A 228 6.82 -49.19 -25.12
N GLY A 229 6.39 -50.25 -24.46
CA GLY A 229 5.01 -50.33 -23.95
C GLY A 229 4.78 -49.39 -22.76
N ASP A 230 3.51 -49.09 -22.45
CA ASP A 230 3.11 -48.29 -21.28
C ASP A 230 3.65 -48.86 -19.94
N ASP A 231 3.92 -50.17 -19.90
CA ASP A 231 4.52 -50.88 -18.76
C ASP A 231 6.03 -50.57 -18.59
N GLU A 232 6.68 -50.02 -19.61
CA GLU A 232 8.13 -49.73 -19.62
C GLU A 232 8.42 -48.24 -19.51
N VAL A 233 7.64 -47.40 -20.19
CA VAL A 233 7.69 -45.93 -20.09
C VAL A 233 6.26 -45.41 -19.95
N ALA A 234 5.95 -44.79 -18.81
CA ALA A 234 4.63 -44.25 -18.56
C ALA A 234 4.30 -43.12 -19.55
N PRO A 235 3.06 -43.05 -20.08
CA PRO A 235 2.60 -41.90 -20.86
C PRO A 235 2.76 -40.60 -20.06
N LEU A 236 3.09 -39.52 -20.77
CA LEU A 236 3.19 -38.19 -20.20
C LEU A 236 1.93 -37.39 -20.52
N ASP A 237 1.14 -37.12 -19.48
CA ASP A 237 0.06 -36.14 -19.53
C ASP A 237 0.61 -34.75 -19.20
N TYR A 238 0.17 -33.75 -19.98
CA TYR A 238 0.50 -32.33 -19.80
C TYR A 238 -0.77 -31.48 -19.95
N GLU A 239 -0.90 -30.48 -19.08
CA GLU A 239 -2.07 -29.60 -18.97
C GLU A 239 -1.62 -28.14 -18.87
N PHE A 240 -2.35 -27.26 -19.55
CA PHE A 240 -2.21 -25.81 -19.52
C PHE A 240 -3.52 -25.17 -19.98
N GLU A 241 -3.63 -23.85 -19.91
CA GLU A 241 -4.79 -23.10 -20.39
C GLU A 241 -4.40 -22.14 -21.51
N ILE A 242 -5.24 -22.04 -22.53
CA ILE A 242 -5.11 -21.05 -23.62
C ILE A 242 -6.14 -19.95 -23.37
N VAL A 243 -5.70 -18.70 -23.36
CA VAL A 243 -6.58 -17.54 -23.16
C VAL A 243 -6.55 -16.64 -24.39
N ASP A 244 -7.68 -15.99 -24.66
CA ASP A 244 -7.79 -14.99 -25.72
C ASP A 244 -7.05 -13.72 -25.28
N GLY A 245 -5.76 -13.64 -25.61
CA GLY A 245 -4.85 -12.60 -25.13
C GLY A 245 -3.46 -12.69 -25.77
N VAL A 246 -2.60 -11.73 -25.43
CA VAL A 246 -1.27 -11.59 -26.01
C VAL A 246 -0.19 -12.01 -25.01
N ASN A 247 0.77 -12.83 -25.47
CA ASN A 247 1.94 -13.22 -24.69
C ASN A 247 2.95 -12.07 -24.59
N ILE A 248 3.39 -11.75 -23.37
CA ILE A 248 4.28 -10.64 -23.09
C ILE A 248 5.67 -11.15 -22.71
N TYR A 249 6.65 -10.86 -23.58
CA TYR A 249 8.05 -11.29 -23.42
C TYR A 249 9.02 -10.14 -23.12
N SER A 250 8.57 -8.88 -23.25
CA SER A 250 9.42 -7.69 -23.10
C SER A 250 8.65 -6.52 -22.50
N TYR A 251 9.38 -5.51 -22.02
CA TYR A 251 8.79 -4.28 -21.47
C TYR A 251 7.93 -3.55 -22.50
N ASP A 252 8.38 -3.47 -23.75
CA ASP A 252 7.58 -2.85 -24.81
C ASP A 252 6.33 -3.66 -25.14
N ASP A 253 6.34 -4.99 -25.06
CA ASP A 253 5.11 -5.79 -25.22
C ASP A 253 4.11 -5.43 -24.11
N LEU A 254 4.59 -5.28 -22.87
CA LEU A 254 3.73 -4.91 -21.76
C LEU A 254 3.10 -3.54 -21.98
N MET A 255 3.90 -2.55 -22.38
CA MET A 255 3.41 -1.19 -22.66
C MET A 255 2.48 -1.14 -23.87
N ASP A 256 2.76 -1.91 -24.91
CA ASP A 256 1.95 -1.97 -26.13
C ASP A 256 0.60 -2.67 -25.89
N ALA A 257 0.54 -3.65 -24.97
CA ALA A 257 -0.72 -4.28 -24.54
C ALA A 257 -1.52 -3.44 -23.53
N THR A 258 -0.86 -2.53 -22.80
CA THR A 258 -1.51 -1.76 -21.72
C THR A 258 -1.61 -0.27 -22.06
N ASN A 259 -0.57 0.50 -21.78
CA ASN A 259 -0.59 1.97 -21.80
C ASN A 259 -0.68 2.57 -23.21
N ARG A 260 -0.18 1.87 -24.23
CA ARG A 260 -0.15 2.33 -25.63
C ARG A 260 -1.23 1.67 -26.50
N SER A 261 -1.94 0.66 -25.99
CA SER A 261 -3.10 0.09 -26.68
C SER A 261 -4.26 1.09 -26.64
N ASP A 262 -5.19 1.01 -27.59
CA ASP A 262 -6.51 1.64 -27.45
C ASP A 262 -7.58 0.62 -27.03
N GLU A 263 -7.26 -0.68 -27.12
CA GLU A 263 -8.13 -1.81 -26.84
C GLU A 263 -7.86 -2.39 -25.43
N ALA A 264 -8.85 -3.07 -24.87
CA ALA A 264 -8.73 -3.79 -23.59
C ALA A 264 -8.08 -5.16 -23.79
N GLU A 265 -6.76 -5.16 -24.07
CA GLU A 265 -6.01 -6.40 -24.32
C GLU A 265 -5.87 -7.25 -23.05
N ASN A 266 -6.10 -8.55 -23.18
CA ASN A 266 -5.75 -9.51 -22.14
C ASN A 266 -4.24 -9.81 -22.21
N VAL A 267 -3.57 -9.68 -21.08
CA VAL A 267 -2.12 -9.79 -20.92
C VAL A 267 -1.77 -11.15 -20.34
N VAL A 268 -0.83 -11.86 -20.98
CA VAL A 268 -0.29 -13.13 -20.48
C VAL A 268 1.21 -13.00 -20.28
N LEU A 269 1.67 -12.93 -19.03
CA LEU A 269 3.09 -12.75 -18.73
C LEU A 269 3.90 -14.01 -19.03
N ARG A 270 5.06 -13.81 -19.65
CA ARG A 270 6.01 -14.87 -20.02
C ARG A 270 7.42 -14.66 -19.45
N THR A 271 7.62 -13.58 -18.69
CA THR A 271 8.90 -13.20 -18.09
C THR A 271 8.67 -12.32 -16.86
N ASN A 272 9.64 -12.28 -15.96
CA ASN A 272 9.70 -11.32 -14.87
C ASN A 272 10.14 -9.95 -15.38
N PHE A 273 9.53 -8.88 -14.86
CA PHE A 273 10.00 -7.51 -15.02
C PHE A 273 10.70 -7.08 -13.73
N GLY A 274 12.02 -7.01 -13.77
CA GLY A 274 12.88 -6.70 -12.63
C GLY A 274 13.37 -5.25 -12.58
N SER A 275 14.00 -4.90 -11.46
CA SER A 275 14.69 -3.62 -11.26
C SER A 275 16.12 -3.64 -11.83
N LEU A 276 16.85 -2.52 -11.72
CA LEU A 276 18.28 -2.51 -12.08
C LEU A 276 19.10 -3.49 -11.25
N SER A 277 18.80 -3.62 -9.95
CA SER A 277 19.52 -4.53 -9.06
C SER A 277 19.25 -6.01 -9.35
N ASP A 278 18.15 -6.33 -10.03
CA ASP A 278 17.85 -7.72 -10.43
C ASP A 278 18.71 -8.20 -11.62
N LEU A 279 19.29 -7.26 -12.38
CA LEU A 279 19.94 -7.54 -13.67
C LEU A 279 21.39 -7.07 -13.74
N TYR A 280 21.75 -6.03 -12.99
CA TYR A 280 23.03 -5.32 -13.10
C TYR A 280 23.70 -5.12 -11.73
N GLN A 281 25.03 -5.02 -11.76
CA GLN A 281 25.82 -4.72 -10.56
C GLN A 281 25.62 -3.25 -10.16
N MET A 282 25.47 -3.01 -8.86
CA MET A 282 25.22 -1.68 -8.30
C MET A 282 26.43 -1.17 -7.50
N ASP A 283 26.73 0.13 -7.58
CA ASP A 283 27.69 0.82 -6.72
C ASP A 283 27.10 1.04 -5.32
N GLU A 284 27.69 0.40 -4.31
CA GLU A 284 27.22 0.43 -2.93
C GLU A 284 27.21 1.82 -2.27
N LYS A 285 28.00 2.78 -2.77
CA LYS A 285 28.09 4.11 -2.16
C LYS A 285 27.02 5.06 -2.70
N THR A 286 26.67 4.88 -3.97
CA THR A 286 25.80 5.80 -4.70
C THR A 286 24.43 5.22 -5.00
N GLY A 287 24.26 3.89 -4.88
CA GLY A 287 23.03 3.20 -5.26
C GLY A 287 22.78 3.18 -6.77
N ARG A 288 23.80 3.47 -7.59
CA ARG A 288 23.69 3.56 -9.06
C ARG A 288 24.24 2.31 -9.73
N PRO A 289 23.79 1.96 -10.94
CA PRO A 289 24.39 0.83 -11.65
C PRO A 289 25.85 1.11 -12.03
N LEU A 290 26.67 0.06 -12.00
CA LEU A 290 28.05 0.13 -12.48
C LEU A 290 28.05 0.24 -14.00
N VAL A 291 28.78 1.23 -14.51
CA VAL A 291 28.93 1.49 -15.95
C VAL A 291 30.39 1.36 -16.36
N LYS A 292 30.66 0.55 -17.39
CA LYS A 292 31.97 0.39 -18.01
C LYS A 292 31.85 0.57 -19.51
N ASN A 293 32.66 1.46 -20.09
CA ASN A 293 32.62 1.80 -21.52
C ASN A 293 31.22 2.22 -22.02
N HIS A 294 30.48 3.00 -21.21
CA HIS A 294 29.10 3.42 -21.50
C HIS A 294 28.07 2.28 -21.57
N GLN A 295 28.38 1.12 -20.98
CA GLN A 295 27.46 -0.01 -20.87
C GLN A 295 27.30 -0.45 -19.41
N LEU A 296 26.09 -0.88 -19.07
CA LEU A 296 25.79 -1.49 -17.79
C LEU A 296 26.61 -2.78 -17.59
N VAL A 297 27.09 -3.00 -16.37
CA VAL A 297 27.77 -4.24 -16.01
C VAL A 297 26.73 -5.25 -15.49
N PRO A 298 26.48 -6.37 -16.19
CA PRO A 298 25.52 -7.37 -15.74
C PRO A 298 25.99 -8.09 -14.47
N LEU A 299 25.04 -8.66 -13.73
CA LEU A 299 25.37 -9.59 -12.63
C LEU A 299 26.18 -10.78 -13.15
N ASP A 300 27.00 -11.38 -12.29
CA ASP A 300 27.82 -12.55 -12.64
C ASP A 300 26.97 -13.77 -13.03
N LYS A 301 25.74 -13.83 -12.50
CA LYS A 301 24.72 -14.84 -12.80
C LYS A 301 23.37 -14.15 -13.04
N PRO A 302 23.12 -13.62 -14.25
CA PRO A 302 21.85 -12.97 -14.55
C PRO A 302 20.74 -14.01 -14.68
N ARG A 303 19.55 -13.67 -14.20
CA ARG A 303 18.34 -14.49 -14.40
C ARG A 303 17.97 -14.47 -15.87
N LYS A 304 17.75 -15.65 -16.45
CA LYS A 304 17.44 -15.80 -17.88
C LYS A 304 16.00 -15.42 -18.22
N ASP A 305 15.14 -15.41 -17.22
CA ASP A 305 13.69 -15.19 -17.28
C ASP A 305 13.30 -13.78 -16.79
N THR A 306 14.24 -12.85 -16.67
CA THR A 306 14.00 -11.48 -16.18
C THR A 306 14.44 -10.44 -17.21
N VAL A 307 13.58 -9.47 -17.47
CA VAL A 307 13.84 -8.26 -18.27
C VAL A 307 13.69 -7.01 -17.39
N LEU A 308 14.30 -5.89 -17.79
CA LEU A 308 14.22 -4.64 -17.03
C LEU A 308 12.82 -4.02 -17.20
N PHE A 309 12.20 -3.58 -16.10
CA PHE A 309 11.04 -2.69 -16.18
C PHE A 309 11.51 -1.26 -16.51
N GLY A 310 11.32 -0.85 -17.76
CA GLY A 310 11.70 0.46 -18.27
C GLY A 310 12.96 0.49 -19.14
N HIS A 311 13.17 1.63 -19.78
CA HIS A 311 14.36 1.92 -20.59
C HIS A 311 15.33 2.82 -19.82
N TYR A 312 16.56 2.34 -19.61
CA TYR A 312 17.62 3.07 -18.91
C TYR A 312 18.77 3.46 -19.85
N ASP A 313 19.14 4.74 -19.83
CA ASP A 313 20.31 5.26 -20.56
C ASP A 313 21.51 5.40 -19.60
N ALA A 314 22.51 4.56 -19.80
CA ALA A 314 23.74 4.52 -18.99
C ALA A 314 24.69 5.72 -19.23
N VAL A 315 24.48 6.50 -20.28
CA VAL A 315 25.25 7.73 -20.56
C VAL A 315 24.68 8.91 -19.78
N THR A 316 23.35 9.05 -19.77
CA THR A 316 22.66 10.16 -19.10
C THR A 316 22.27 9.84 -17.66
N ASP A 317 22.31 8.57 -17.24
CA ASP A 317 21.90 8.08 -15.91
C ASP A 317 20.43 8.40 -15.60
N THR A 318 19.57 8.07 -16.56
CA THR A 318 18.14 8.40 -16.53
C THR A 318 17.27 7.29 -17.12
N PHE A 319 16.09 7.11 -16.54
CA PHE A 319 15.00 6.35 -17.14
C PHE A 319 14.15 7.20 -18.07
N SER A 320 13.48 6.55 -19.04
CA SER A 320 12.58 7.20 -20.00
C SER A 320 11.10 6.86 -19.76
N PHE A 321 10.55 7.17 -18.58
CA PHE A 321 9.16 6.82 -18.23
C PHE A 321 8.09 7.86 -18.63
N ASP A 322 8.48 9.09 -18.95
CA ASP A 322 7.54 10.20 -19.15
C ASP A 322 6.45 9.94 -20.19
N LYS A 323 6.79 9.14 -21.22
CA LYS A 323 5.89 8.74 -22.31
C LYS A 323 5.28 7.35 -22.13
N ASP A 324 5.81 6.56 -21.21
CA ASP A 324 5.37 5.18 -20.98
C ASP A 324 4.34 5.10 -19.85
N THR A 325 4.26 6.09 -18.95
CA THR A 325 3.25 6.15 -17.89
C THR A 325 1.89 6.67 -18.37
N TYR A 326 0.82 6.17 -17.77
CA TYR A 326 -0.53 6.68 -17.99
C TYR A 326 -0.81 7.84 -17.01
N ALA A 327 -1.05 9.02 -17.54
CA ALA A 327 -1.34 10.22 -16.74
C ALA A 327 -2.83 10.54 -16.79
N PHE A 328 -3.45 10.70 -15.61
CA PHE A 328 -4.87 11.00 -15.47
C PHE A 328 -5.10 12.00 -14.33
N ALA A 329 -6.25 12.66 -14.31
CA ALA A 329 -6.60 13.54 -13.20
C ALA A 329 -7.04 12.71 -11.99
N ALA A 330 -6.61 13.07 -10.78
CA ALA A 330 -7.05 12.41 -9.56
C ALA A 330 -8.58 12.28 -9.53
N THR A 331 -9.07 11.09 -9.21
CA THR A 331 -10.48 10.71 -9.39
C THR A 331 -11.31 11.10 -8.18
N LEU A 332 -10.72 11.04 -6.98
CA LEU A 332 -11.26 11.68 -5.79
C LEU A 332 -11.14 13.21 -5.91
N LYS A 333 -12.20 13.87 -6.40
CA LYS A 333 -12.23 15.32 -6.63
C LYS A 333 -12.26 16.11 -5.32
N SER A 334 -11.32 17.04 -5.16
CA SER A 334 -11.27 17.93 -4.01
C SER A 334 -12.03 19.23 -4.24
N PRO A 335 -13.08 19.54 -3.43
CA PRO A 335 -13.72 20.85 -3.44
C PRO A 335 -12.76 21.99 -3.08
N PHE A 336 -11.74 21.70 -2.26
CA PHE A 336 -10.75 22.68 -1.84
C PHE A 336 -9.81 23.04 -2.99
N ILE A 337 -9.28 22.05 -3.72
CA ILE A 337 -8.39 22.28 -4.87
C ILE A 337 -9.16 22.95 -6.01
N GLN A 338 -10.41 22.54 -6.25
CA GLN A 338 -11.29 23.22 -7.18
C GLN A 338 -11.42 24.71 -6.82
N ALA A 339 -11.76 25.03 -5.57
CA ALA A 339 -11.86 26.41 -5.12
C ALA A 339 -10.51 27.17 -5.24
N TRP A 340 -9.38 26.52 -4.93
CA TRP A 340 -8.03 27.08 -5.07
C TRP A 340 -7.72 27.47 -6.52
N ASN A 341 -8.02 26.60 -7.46
CA ASN A 341 -7.78 26.81 -8.88
C ASN A 341 -8.73 27.87 -9.46
N GLU A 342 -10.02 27.82 -9.13
CA GLU A 342 -11.02 28.77 -9.61
C GLU A 342 -10.84 30.21 -9.09
N ASN A 343 -10.29 30.38 -7.89
CA ASN A 343 -10.09 31.69 -7.26
C ASN A 343 -8.66 32.25 -7.45
N GLY A 344 -7.89 31.68 -8.37
CA GLY A 344 -6.46 31.99 -8.54
C GLY A 344 -6.13 33.46 -8.73
N ASP A 345 -6.96 34.23 -9.44
CA ASP A 345 -6.72 35.67 -9.65
C ASP A 345 -6.85 36.49 -8.35
N LEU A 346 -7.83 36.15 -7.51
CA LEU A 346 -8.02 36.79 -6.20
C LEU A 346 -6.87 36.44 -5.25
N ILE A 347 -6.42 35.19 -5.30
CA ILE A 347 -5.29 34.72 -4.52
C ILE A 347 -4.01 35.43 -4.99
N ARG A 348 -3.76 35.48 -6.31
CA ARG A 348 -2.59 36.13 -6.91
C ARG A 348 -2.51 37.62 -6.59
N ALA A 349 -3.65 38.30 -6.47
CA ALA A 349 -3.71 39.71 -6.06
C ALA A 349 -3.15 39.95 -4.65
N LYS A 350 -3.23 38.95 -3.76
CA LYS A 350 -2.68 39.00 -2.39
C LYS A 350 -1.33 38.27 -2.27
N TYR A 351 -1.10 37.25 -3.09
CA TYR A 351 0.00 36.30 -2.99
C TYR A 351 0.66 36.09 -4.35
N LYS A 352 1.76 36.81 -4.61
CA LYS A 352 2.44 36.79 -5.92
C LYS A 352 3.00 35.41 -6.32
N GLN A 353 3.26 34.55 -5.34
CA GLN A 353 3.78 33.19 -5.55
C GLN A 353 2.73 32.15 -5.95
N TYR A 354 1.45 32.52 -6.06
CA TYR A 354 0.38 31.59 -6.42
C TYR A 354 0.65 30.83 -7.73
N LYS A 355 0.46 29.51 -7.66
CA LYS A 355 0.41 28.60 -8.80
C LYS A 355 -0.87 27.76 -8.71
N PRO A 356 -1.54 27.50 -9.85
CA PRO A 356 -2.57 26.47 -9.92
C PRO A 356 -1.99 25.14 -9.43
N TYR A 357 -2.79 24.38 -8.71
CA TYR A 357 -2.40 23.09 -8.19
C TYR A 357 -2.66 22.00 -9.25
N ASP A 358 -1.65 21.16 -9.49
CA ASP A 358 -1.71 20.06 -10.44
C ASP A 358 -2.30 18.79 -9.82
N GLU A 359 -3.47 18.40 -10.33
CA GLU A 359 -4.21 17.21 -9.92
C GLU A 359 -3.82 15.94 -10.70
N THR A 360 -2.86 16.01 -11.64
CA THR A 360 -2.45 14.84 -12.43
C THR A 360 -1.69 13.81 -11.59
N VAL A 361 -2.23 12.60 -11.52
CA VAL A 361 -1.57 11.40 -10.99
C VAL A 361 -1.11 10.52 -12.15
N ARG A 362 -0.20 9.60 -11.87
CA ARG A 362 0.36 8.68 -12.87
C ARG A 362 0.22 7.23 -12.43
N ALA A 363 -0.06 6.37 -13.39
CA ALA A 363 0.04 4.93 -13.26
C ALA A 363 1.22 4.40 -14.08
N GLY A 364 1.95 3.42 -13.53
CA GLY A 364 2.96 2.68 -14.30
C GLY A 364 2.33 1.82 -15.39
N ILE A 365 1.22 1.17 -15.07
CA ILE A 365 0.42 0.34 -15.97
C ILE A 365 -1.05 0.78 -15.88
N HIS A 366 -1.68 1.01 -17.02
CA HIS A 366 -3.13 1.18 -17.17
C HIS A 366 -3.71 -0.11 -17.72
N LEU A 367 -4.28 -0.90 -16.82
CA LEU A 367 -4.80 -2.23 -17.13
C LEU A 367 -6.31 -2.14 -17.42
N ARG A 368 -6.69 -2.48 -18.65
CA ARG A 368 -8.09 -2.47 -19.12
C ARG A 368 -8.64 -3.85 -19.45
N GLY A 369 -7.77 -4.82 -19.77
CA GLY A 369 -8.12 -6.24 -19.91
C GLY A 369 -7.58 -7.08 -18.75
N ASN A 370 -7.74 -8.40 -18.84
CA ASN A 370 -7.28 -9.33 -17.82
C ASN A 370 -5.74 -9.40 -17.77
N LEU A 371 -5.18 -9.69 -16.60
CA LEU A 371 -3.75 -9.93 -16.37
C LEU A 371 -3.56 -11.35 -15.82
N TYR A 372 -2.98 -12.23 -16.63
CA TYR A 372 -2.58 -13.58 -16.26
C TYR A 372 -1.06 -13.62 -16.04
N GLY A 373 -0.65 -13.75 -14.78
CA GLY A 373 0.75 -13.57 -14.39
C GLY A 373 1.63 -14.81 -14.46
N ASN A 374 1.08 -16.04 -14.41
CA ASN A 374 1.85 -17.29 -14.38
C ASN A 374 2.93 -17.36 -13.25
N GLY A 375 2.69 -16.66 -12.15
CA GLY A 375 3.60 -16.45 -11.02
C GLY A 375 4.77 -15.49 -11.30
N PHE A 376 4.80 -14.83 -12.46
CA PHE A 376 5.83 -13.83 -12.77
C PHE A 376 5.64 -12.54 -11.97
N THR A 377 6.75 -11.82 -11.78
CA THR A 377 6.80 -10.57 -11.04
C THR A 377 6.78 -9.35 -11.97
N ILE A 378 6.01 -8.33 -11.61
CA ILE A 378 6.13 -6.96 -12.11
C ILE A 378 6.72 -6.08 -11.01
N ASN A 379 7.99 -5.71 -11.15
CA ASN A 379 8.72 -4.86 -10.22
C ASN A 379 8.87 -3.44 -10.77
N LEU A 380 8.11 -2.50 -10.21
CA LEU A 380 8.11 -1.10 -10.62
C LEU A 380 9.13 -0.24 -9.85
N HIS A 381 10.11 -0.83 -9.15
CA HIS A 381 11.12 -0.11 -8.35
C HIS A 381 11.69 1.10 -9.08
N ASN A 382 12.11 0.92 -10.33
CA ASN A 382 12.74 1.98 -11.12
C ASN A 382 11.81 3.15 -11.46
N LEU A 383 10.48 2.97 -11.41
CA LEU A 383 9.49 4.02 -11.63
C LEU A 383 9.06 4.68 -10.30
N ALA A 384 8.76 3.86 -9.31
CA ALA A 384 8.07 4.28 -8.10
C ALA A 384 9.01 4.61 -6.93
N PHE A 385 10.24 4.07 -6.92
CA PHE A 385 11.20 4.32 -5.85
C PHE A 385 12.04 5.59 -6.11
N PRO A 386 12.35 6.40 -5.08
CA PRO A 386 13.20 7.57 -5.24
C PRO A 386 14.62 7.25 -5.74
N TYR A 387 15.17 8.13 -6.58
CA TYR A 387 16.45 7.87 -7.25
C TYR A 387 17.67 8.30 -6.44
N GLU A 388 17.48 9.12 -5.41
CA GLU A 388 18.58 9.57 -4.57
C GLU A 388 18.60 8.79 -3.25
N ILE A 389 19.75 8.15 -3.01
CA ILE A 389 20.01 7.36 -1.81
C ILE A 389 21.19 8.00 -1.07
N GLN A 390 20.98 8.29 0.21
CA GLN A 390 22.00 8.75 1.13
C GLN A 390 22.10 7.79 2.31
N TYR A 391 23.28 7.72 2.93
CA TYR A 391 23.47 6.92 4.15
C TYR A 391 23.72 7.83 5.34
N ARG A 392 22.96 7.66 6.42
CA ARG A 392 23.24 8.26 7.72
C ARG A 392 23.88 7.21 8.61
N THR A 393 24.96 7.55 9.29
CA THR A 393 25.56 6.70 10.33
C THR A 393 25.12 7.22 11.68
N ASP A 394 24.52 6.38 12.51
CA ASP A 394 24.15 6.74 13.89
C ASP A 394 25.39 6.77 14.81
N GLU A 395 25.19 7.20 16.06
CA GLU A 395 26.27 7.27 17.08
C GLU A 395 26.84 5.88 17.44
N ALA A 396 26.09 4.79 17.15
CA ALA A 396 26.49 3.42 17.37
C ALA A 396 27.24 2.80 16.16
N GLY A 397 27.32 3.51 15.03
CA GLY A 397 27.99 3.07 13.80
C GLY A 397 27.07 2.35 12.81
N ASN A 398 25.77 2.23 13.08
CA ASN A 398 24.81 1.64 12.15
C ASN A 398 24.55 2.59 10.99
N LYS A 399 24.56 2.07 9.76
CA LYS A 399 24.24 2.84 8.55
C LYS A 399 22.77 2.65 8.20
N THR A 400 22.06 3.75 8.01
CA THR A 400 20.66 3.76 7.60
C THR A 400 20.53 4.41 6.25
N GLN A 401 19.78 3.77 5.36
CA GLN A 401 19.41 4.33 4.07
C GLN A 401 18.35 5.42 4.27
N ILE A 402 18.65 6.61 3.77
CA ILE A 402 17.72 7.73 3.65
C ILE A 402 17.48 7.95 2.17
N ILE A 403 16.22 7.89 1.76
CA ILE A 403 15.82 8.17 0.38
C ILE A 403 15.34 9.61 0.24
N SER A 404 15.68 10.23 -0.88
CA SER A 404 15.20 11.56 -1.25
C SER A 404 14.78 11.61 -2.71
N LEU A 405 13.84 12.51 -3.01
CA LEU A 405 13.33 12.71 -4.37
C LEU A 405 14.31 13.59 -5.17
N ARG A 406 14.70 13.12 -6.36
CA ARG A 406 15.32 13.90 -7.42
C ARG A 406 14.24 14.64 -8.23
N ASP A 407 14.64 15.66 -8.99
CA ASP A 407 13.70 16.48 -9.78
C ASP A 407 12.96 15.71 -10.89
N ASP A 408 13.50 14.60 -11.35
CA ASP A 408 12.94 13.73 -12.37
C ASP A 408 12.24 12.48 -11.80
N ASN A 409 12.11 12.36 -10.47
CA ASN A 409 11.22 11.35 -9.91
C ASN A 409 9.76 11.69 -10.26
N LEU A 410 9.08 10.73 -10.88
CA LEU A 410 7.67 10.84 -11.24
C LEU A 410 6.76 10.66 -10.02
N PHE A 411 7.08 9.69 -9.17
CA PHE A 411 6.34 9.44 -7.93
C PHE A 411 6.82 10.40 -6.85
N ARG A 412 5.90 11.25 -6.37
CA ARG A 412 6.20 12.32 -5.38
C ARG A 412 5.27 12.27 -4.16
N GLY A 413 4.58 11.14 -4.00
CA GLY A 413 3.51 10.95 -3.03
C GLY A 413 2.19 11.60 -3.45
N PRO A 414 1.18 11.58 -2.55
CA PRO A 414 -0.20 11.82 -2.96
C PRO A 414 -0.51 13.24 -3.42
N LYS A 415 -1.68 13.42 -4.00
CA LYS A 415 -2.25 14.75 -4.15
C LYS A 415 -2.88 15.23 -2.86
N THR A 416 -2.69 16.51 -2.55
CA THR A 416 -3.37 17.19 -1.47
C THR A 416 -4.87 17.21 -1.75
N PHE A 417 -5.68 16.66 -0.84
CA PHE A 417 -7.13 16.79 -0.90
C PHE A 417 -7.59 18.05 -0.17
N PHE A 418 -7.01 18.36 0.98
CA PHE A 418 -7.20 19.64 1.66
C PHE A 418 -5.87 20.14 2.20
N ALA A 419 -5.64 21.45 2.17
CA ALA A 419 -4.53 22.06 2.88
C ALA A 419 -4.96 23.30 3.67
N TYR A 420 -4.44 23.41 4.88
CA TYR A 420 -4.41 24.69 5.58
C TYR A 420 -3.13 25.44 5.22
N GLY A 421 -3.20 26.13 4.08
CA GLY A 421 -2.10 26.88 3.50
C GLY A 421 -2.00 26.69 1.99
N ASP A 422 -0.79 26.77 1.45
CA ASP A 422 -0.53 26.39 0.06
C ASP A 422 -0.64 24.85 -0.08
N PRO A 423 -1.43 24.32 -1.03
CA PRO A 423 -1.52 22.89 -1.27
C PRO A 423 -0.23 22.26 -1.82
N ASP A 424 0.71 23.05 -2.36
CA ASP A 424 2.02 22.58 -2.81
C ASP A 424 2.96 22.34 -1.61
N ARG A 425 3.26 21.06 -1.38
CA ARG A 425 4.05 20.56 -0.24
C ARG A 425 5.45 21.17 -0.13
N THR A 426 5.99 21.71 -1.22
CA THR A 426 7.30 22.37 -1.23
C THR A 426 7.33 23.67 -0.41
N THR A 427 6.17 24.28 -0.16
CA THR A 427 6.01 25.44 0.72
C THR A 427 5.30 25.10 2.05
N SER A 428 5.01 23.81 2.26
CA SER A 428 4.52 23.13 3.46
C SER A 428 3.30 23.78 4.16
N PRO A 429 2.07 23.28 3.94
CA PRO A 429 0.91 23.70 4.72
C PRO A 429 1.10 23.34 6.20
N ILE A 430 0.41 24.06 7.10
CA ILE A 430 0.48 23.78 8.55
C ILE A 430 -0.07 22.39 8.85
N ILE A 431 -1.15 22.03 8.15
CA ILE A 431 -1.70 20.69 8.08
C ILE A 431 -2.31 20.48 6.71
N ALA A 432 -2.16 19.28 6.15
CA ALA A 432 -2.88 18.84 4.97
C ALA A 432 -3.49 17.46 5.18
N TYR A 433 -4.52 17.17 4.40
CA TYR A 433 -5.13 15.87 4.25
C TYR A 433 -4.91 15.41 2.82
N LEU A 434 -4.43 14.19 2.66
CA LEU A 434 -3.99 13.66 1.39
C LEU A 434 -5.06 12.77 0.74
N GLY A 435 -5.19 12.89 -0.57
CA GLY A 435 -6.07 12.09 -1.41
C GLY A 435 -5.32 10.98 -2.15
N GLN A 436 -5.64 10.82 -3.43
CA GLN A 436 -5.08 9.79 -4.30
C GLN A 436 -3.59 9.97 -4.57
N ASP A 437 -2.87 8.86 -4.71
CA ASP A 437 -1.43 8.81 -5.03
C ASP A 437 -1.21 8.29 -6.45
N ASN A 438 0.03 8.35 -6.92
CA ASN A 438 0.44 7.59 -8.10
C ASN A 438 0.32 6.09 -7.81
N SER A 439 0.12 5.30 -8.85
CA SER A 439 -0.13 3.86 -8.74
C SER A 439 0.82 3.03 -9.61
N GLY A 440 1.17 1.83 -9.14
CA GLY A 440 1.90 0.87 -9.95
C GLY A 440 1.02 0.42 -11.12
N ILE A 441 -0.16 -0.11 -10.78
CA ILE A 441 -1.20 -0.49 -11.72
C ILE A 441 -2.49 0.27 -11.39
N PHE A 442 -3.15 0.81 -12.42
CA PHE A 442 -4.48 1.43 -12.33
C PHE A 442 -5.49 0.68 -13.20
N VAL A 443 -6.65 0.38 -12.61
CA VAL A 443 -7.78 -0.33 -13.26
C VAL A 443 -9.02 0.55 -13.16
N ASP A 444 -9.52 1.02 -14.30
CA ASP A 444 -10.75 1.82 -14.43
C ASP A 444 -11.76 1.21 -15.42
N THR A 445 -11.59 -0.08 -15.72
CA THR A 445 -12.46 -0.86 -16.61
C THR A 445 -13.04 -2.05 -15.86
N ASP A 446 -14.36 -2.24 -16.01
CA ASP A 446 -15.10 -3.29 -15.33
C ASP A 446 -14.75 -4.70 -15.84
N ASN A 447 -15.01 -5.73 -15.03
CA ASN A 447 -14.84 -7.16 -15.38
C ASN A 447 -13.38 -7.57 -15.66
N VAL A 448 -12.42 -6.99 -14.93
CA VAL A 448 -10.99 -7.31 -15.04
C VAL A 448 -10.59 -8.38 -14.04
N VAL A 449 -9.88 -9.41 -14.50
CA VAL A 449 -9.26 -10.45 -13.67
C VAL A 449 -7.75 -10.23 -13.62
N ILE A 450 -7.19 -10.18 -12.42
CA ILE A 450 -5.76 -10.18 -12.13
C ILE A 450 -5.45 -11.48 -11.39
N SER A 451 -4.73 -12.40 -12.03
CA SER A 451 -4.54 -13.77 -11.54
C SER A 451 -3.08 -14.18 -11.58
N ASP A 452 -2.64 -14.87 -10.52
CA ASP A 452 -1.34 -15.52 -10.42
C ASP A 452 -0.16 -14.59 -10.74
N VAL A 453 -0.12 -13.40 -10.14
CA VAL A 453 0.94 -12.40 -10.39
C VAL A 453 1.55 -11.90 -9.09
N GLN A 454 2.86 -11.62 -9.10
CA GLN A 454 3.49 -10.81 -8.07
C GLN A 454 3.65 -9.36 -8.54
N ILE A 455 3.15 -8.38 -7.79
CA ILE A 455 3.28 -6.96 -8.13
C ILE A 455 3.94 -6.23 -6.97
N GLN A 456 4.99 -5.45 -7.26
CA GLN A 456 5.67 -4.66 -6.25
C GLN A 456 6.11 -3.29 -6.78
N ASN A 457 5.91 -2.24 -5.98
CA ASN A 457 6.36 -0.90 -6.37
C ASN A 457 7.84 -0.65 -6.04
N CYS A 458 8.45 -1.44 -5.16
CA CYS A 458 9.88 -1.35 -4.93
C CYS A 458 10.47 -2.62 -4.34
N ASP A 459 11.76 -2.80 -4.57
CA ASP A 459 12.63 -3.67 -3.76
C ASP A 459 12.69 -3.17 -2.33
N PHE A 460 11.78 -3.64 -1.49
CA PHE A 460 11.73 -3.23 -0.10
C PHE A 460 12.97 -3.69 0.66
N GLY A 461 13.57 -2.74 1.37
CA GLY A 461 14.69 -2.95 2.29
C GLY A 461 14.19 -3.28 3.69
N ASP A 462 14.81 -2.67 4.70
CA ASP A 462 14.50 -2.86 6.11
C ASP A 462 13.81 -1.65 6.75
N ASN A 463 13.35 -0.66 5.98
CA ASN A 463 12.83 0.58 6.54
C ASN A 463 11.48 0.96 5.92
N PHE A 464 10.41 0.88 6.72
CA PHE A 464 9.06 1.27 6.29
C PHE A 464 9.00 2.70 5.74
N GLU A 465 9.79 3.63 6.27
CA GLU A 465 9.83 5.01 5.76
C GLU A 465 10.21 5.10 4.27
N ASN A 466 10.87 4.06 3.73
CA ASN A 466 11.19 4.00 2.31
C ASN A 466 9.97 3.86 1.41
N LEU A 467 8.83 3.39 1.94
CA LEU A 467 7.58 3.22 1.22
C LEU A 467 6.74 4.50 1.14
N ARG A 468 7.18 5.58 1.79
CA ARG A 468 6.45 6.86 1.85
C ARG A 468 6.12 7.45 0.46
N PHE A 469 7.02 7.25 -0.50
CA PHE A 469 6.92 7.84 -1.84
C PHE A 469 6.55 6.85 -2.94
N THR A 470 6.35 5.57 -2.61
CA THR A 470 6.21 4.50 -3.61
C THR A 470 4.79 4.35 -4.16
N GLY A 471 3.85 5.19 -3.74
CA GLY A 471 2.48 5.18 -4.26
C GLY A 471 1.68 3.94 -3.88
N THR A 472 0.56 3.72 -4.56
CA THR A 472 -0.28 2.52 -4.39
C THR A 472 0.19 1.40 -5.31
N VAL A 473 0.24 0.13 -4.88
CA VAL A 473 0.64 -0.98 -5.80
C VAL A 473 -0.44 -1.21 -6.85
N LEU A 474 -1.69 -1.41 -6.41
CA LEU A 474 -2.87 -1.60 -7.26
C LEU A 474 -3.98 -0.63 -6.86
N ASP A 475 -4.39 0.25 -7.78
CA ASP A 475 -5.47 1.22 -7.60
C ASP A 475 -6.66 0.87 -8.52
N ILE A 476 -7.81 0.58 -7.92
CA ILE A 476 -9.01 0.05 -8.59
C ILE A 476 -10.16 1.05 -8.46
N GLU A 477 -10.72 1.40 -9.60
CA GLU A 477 -11.91 2.25 -9.78
C GLU A 477 -12.82 1.65 -10.85
N ALA A 478 -13.25 0.41 -10.62
CA ALA A 478 -14.07 -0.33 -11.57
C ALA A 478 -14.91 -1.39 -10.86
N ALA A 479 -15.98 -1.81 -11.52
CA ALA A 479 -16.88 -2.85 -11.07
C ALA A 479 -16.38 -4.26 -11.43
N ASP A 480 -16.76 -5.26 -10.62
CA ASP A 480 -16.53 -6.69 -10.90
C ASP A 480 -15.07 -7.02 -11.22
N VAL A 481 -14.15 -6.41 -10.48
CA VAL A 481 -12.72 -6.73 -10.57
C VAL A 481 -12.40 -7.91 -9.66
N ARG A 482 -11.59 -8.85 -10.13
CA ARG A 482 -11.13 -10.01 -9.35
C ARG A 482 -9.61 -10.02 -9.25
N VAL A 483 -9.09 -10.09 -8.04
CA VAL A 483 -7.66 -10.28 -7.77
C VAL A 483 -7.52 -11.63 -7.07
N GLU A 484 -6.88 -12.59 -7.73
CA GLU A 484 -6.81 -13.96 -7.25
C GLU A 484 -5.40 -14.55 -7.35
N ASP A 485 -5.08 -15.46 -6.42
CA ASP A 485 -3.84 -16.23 -6.42
C ASP A 485 -2.57 -15.35 -6.53
N SER A 486 -2.60 -14.14 -5.98
CA SER A 486 -1.59 -13.11 -6.26
C SER A 486 -0.88 -12.58 -5.01
N ILE A 487 0.33 -12.06 -5.21
CA ILE A 487 1.13 -11.42 -4.15
C ILE A 487 1.30 -9.94 -4.51
N LEU A 488 0.82 -9.05 -3.66
CA LEU A 488 0.98 -7.61 -3.85
C LEU A 488 1.75 -7.03 -2.66
N THR A 489 2.84 -6.34 -2.93
CA THR A 489 3.78 -5.94 -1.88
C THR A 489 4.40 -4.56 -2.08
N SER A 490 4.81 -3.96 -0.98
CA SER A 490 5.80 -2.86 -0.96
C SER A 490 5.30 -1.56 -1.61
N GLY A 491 4.21 -1.02 -1.06
CA GLY A 491 3.65 0.27 -1.45
C GLY A 491 3.34 1.17 -0.25
N ARG A 492 3.01 2.43 -0.50
CA ARG A 492 2.40 3.28 0.53
C ARG A 492 1.05 2.69 0.96
N ASN A 493 0.25 2.32 -0.03
CA ASN A 493 -0.87 1.41 0.14
C ASN A 493 -0.64 0.23 -0.81
N VAL A 494 -1.00 -0.99 -0.42
CA VAL A 494 -0.88 -2.14 -1.34
C VAL A 494 -2.04 -2.11 -2.33
N VAL A 495 -3.29 -2.22 -1.85
CA VAL A 495 -4.49 -2.09 -2.68
C VAL A 495 -5.29 -0.88 -2.24
N ARG A 496 -5.69 -0.04 -3.21
CA ARG A 496 -6.72 0.98 -3.05
C ARG A 496 -7.92 0.61 -3.93
N ALA A 497 -9.12 0.61 -3.37
CA ALA A 497 -10.36 0.30 -4.07
C ALA A 497 -11.40 1.40 -3.80
N TYR A 498 -11.67 2.24 -4.78
CA TYR A 498 -12.55 3.39 -4.64
C TYR A 498 -13.60 3.37 -5.74
N SER A 499 -14.88 3.48 -5.36
CA SER A 499 -15.99 3.29 -6.30
C SER A 499 -15.87 1.96 -7.06
N ALA A 500 -15.52 0.90 -6.32
CA ALA A 500 -15.24 -0.44 -6.84
C ALA A 500 -16.32 -1.42 -6.35
N PRO A 501 -17.50 -1.44 -6.97
CA PRO A 501 -18.54 -2.40 -6.62
C PRO A 501 -18.14 -3.80 -7.07
N ASP A 502 -18.45 -4.78 -6.23
CA ASP A 502 -18.30 -6.21 -6.47
C ASP A 502 -16.84 -6.65 -6.71
N LEU A 503 -15.89 -5.96 -6.08
CA LEU A 503 -14.47 -6.35 -6.04
C LEU A 503 -14.30 -7.63 -5.21
N THR A 504 -13.59 -8.61 -5.78
CA THR A 504 -13.15 -9.81 -5.06
C THR A 504 -11.64 -9.85 -4.94
N ILE A 505 -11.13 -10.06 -3.73
CA ILE A 505 -9.73 -10.39 -3.44
C ILE A 505 -9.70 -11.77 -2.80
N GLU A 506 -9.18 -12.76 -3.52
CA GLU A 506 -9.26 -14.16 -3.13
C GLU A 506 -7.88 -14.83 -3.17
N ASN A 507 -7.57 -15.63 -2.14
CA ASN A 507 -6.33 -16.41 -2.07
C ASN A 507 -5.07 -15.58 -2.37
N CYS A 508 -5.00 -14.36 -1.82
CA CYS A 508 -3.89 -13.43 -2.04
C CYS A 508 -3.00 -13.29 -0.79
N LEU A 509 -1.79 -12.76 -1.00
CA LEU A 509 -0.95 -12.18 0.03
C LEU A 509 -0.78 -10.68 -0.22
N LEU A 510 -1.26 -9.86 0.70
CA LEU A 510 -1.03 -8.42 0.70
C LEU A 510 -0.01 -8.10 1.80
N GLU A 511 1.11 -7.47 1.45
CA GLU A 511 2.19 -7.25 2.41
C GLU A 511 2.99 -5.95 2.25
N ASN A 512 3.65 -5.54 3.33
CA ASN A 512 4.53 -4.36 3.38
C ASN A 512 3.84 -3.08 2.88
N GLY A 513 2.80 -2.64 3.59
CA GLY A 513 2.12 -1.37 3.34
C GLY A 513 2.58 -0.28 4.31
N TYR A 514 3.00 0.90 3.82
CA TYR A 514 3.32 2.03 4.71
C TYR A 514 2.13 2.47 5.55
N GLU A 515 0.93 2.48 4.98
CA GLU A 515 -0.30 2.86 5.67
C GLU A 515 -1.22 1.64 5.81
N ASN A 516 -1.70 1.11 4.69
CA ASN A 516 -2.68 0.03 4.66
C ASN A 516 -2.34 -1.02 3.60
N LEU A 517 -2.81 -2.24 3.82
CA LEU A 517 -2.73 -3.31 2.82
C LEU A 517 -3.96 -3.27 1.89
N LEU A 518 -5.14 -2.98 2.44
CA LEU A 518 -6.35 -2.72 1.67
C LEU A 518 -7.02 -1.43 2.16
N LYS A 519 -7.21 -0.48 1.25
CA LYS A 519 -7.86 0.80 1.51
C LYS A 519 -9.08 0.97 0.63
N VAL A 520 -10.26 0.98 1.22
CA VAL A 520 -11.55 0.98 0.50
C VAL A 520 -12.29 2.30 0.74
N GLY A 521 -12.85 2.90 -0.30
CA GLY A 521 -13.59 4.16 -0.21
C GLY A 521 -14.50 4.39 -1.42
N SER A 522 -14.91 5.64 -1.64
CA SER A 522 -15.68 6.07 -2.81
C SER A 522 -15.20 7.44 -3.29
N ASN A 523 -15.27 7.66 -4.60
CA ASN A 523 -15.05 8.98 -5.19
C ASN A 523 -16.30 9.88 -5.10
N GLU A 524 -17.45 9.33 -4.70
CA GLU A 524 -18.70 10.06 -4.53
C GLU A 524 -18.80 10.75 -3.17
N LEU A 525 -19.06 12.06 -3.19
CA LEU A 525 -19.07 12.92 -2.01
C LEU A 525 -20.40 13.69 -1.91
N ALA A 526 -21.06 13.62 -0.75
CA ALA A 526 -22.24 14.41 -0.42
C ALA A 526 -21.88 15.66 0.39
N GLN A 527 -22.66 16.71 0.21
CA GLN A 527 -22.54 17.97 0.96
C GLN A 527 -23.64 18.06 2.04
N PRO A 528 -23.36 18.64 3.22
CA PRO A 528 -24.39 18.94 4.22
C PRO A 528 -25.53 19.83 3.69
N ASP A 529 -26.77 19.58 4.12
CA ASP A 529 -27.94 20.41 3.81
C ASP A 529 -28.15 21.46 4.89
N GLU A 530 -27.99 22.73 4.51
CA GLU A 530 -28.18 23.90 5.37
C GLU A 530 -29.56 24.00 6.02
N ASN A 531 -30.58 23.40 5.40
CA ASN A 531 -31.96 23.47 5.86
C ASN A 531 -32.35 22.25 6.71
N ARG A 532 -31.48 21.24 6.83
CA ARG A 532 -31.72 20.07 7.66
C ARG A 532 -31.87 20.49 9.11
N GLU A 533 -32.91 19.98 9.77
CA GLU A 533 -33.09 20.16 11.21
C GLU A 533 -32.03 19.34 11.96
N VAL A 534 -31.21 20.04 12.74
CA VAL A 534 -30.18 19.48 13.60
C VAL A 534 -30.57 19.73 15.06
N THR A 535 -30.24 18.77 15.91
CA THR A 535 -30.41 18.90 17.37
C THR A 535 -29.04 19.05 17.98
N PHE A 536 -28.82 20.12 18.74
CA PHE A 536 -27.57 20.36 19.46
C PHE A 536 -27.83 20.46 20.96
N THR A 537 -26.82 20.08 21.73
CA THR A 537 -26.85 20.09 23.19
C THR A 537 -26.10 21.31 23.70
N SER A 538 -26.77 22.19 24.44
CA SER A 538 -26.06 23.26 25.17
C SER A 538 -25.22 22.63 26.28
N PRO A 539 -23.91 22.94 26.38
CA PRO A 539 -23.07 22.43 27.45
C PRO A 539 -23.60 22.89 28.83
N ALA A 540 -23.64 21.98 29.80
CA ALA A 540 -24.10 22.29 31.15
C ALA A 540 -23.06 23.16 31.89
N SER A 541 -23.39 24.42 32.20
CA SER A 541 -22.50 25.31 32.96
C SER A 541 -22.52 24.98 34.46
N THR A 542 -21.35 24.86 35.11
CA THR A 542 -21.27 24.50 36.56
C THR A 542 -21.12 25.68 37.53
N ALA A 543 -20.92 26.93 37.09
CA ALA A 543 -21.13 28.14 37.92
C ALA A 543 -20.74 29.44 37.19
N GLY A 544 -21.56 30.48 37.39
CA GLY A 544 -21.09 31.88 37.46
C GLY A 544 -21.28 32.73 36.21
N VAL A 545 -22.53 32.99 35.79
CA VAL A 545 -23.11 34.27 35.29
C VAL A 545 -24.51 34.03 34.69
N ILE A 546 -24.88 32.78 34.35
CA ILE A 546 -26.24 32.39 33.91
C ILE A 546 -26.77 31.30 34.86
N PRO A 547 -28.07 31.29 35.24
CA PRO A 547 -28.63 30.27 36.13
C PRO A 547 -28.41 28.87 35.56
N ASN A 548 -28.22 27.86 36.41
CA ASN A 548 -28.22 26.43 36.06
C ASN A 548 -29.27 26.09 34.98
N TYR A 549 -28.88 26.13 33.71
CA TYR A 549 -29.67 25.54 32.64
C TYR A 549 -29.26 24.07 32.56
N PRO A 550 -30.20 23.12 32.70
CA PRO A 550 -29.92 21.74 32.33
C PRO A 550 -29.46 21.72 30.86
N SER A 551 -28.70 20.69 30.47
CA SER A 551 -28.47 20.40 29.06
C SER A 551 -29.83 20.37 28.38
N THR A 552 -30.06 21.33 27.48
CA THR A 552 -31.31 21.44 26.73
C THR A 552 -30.97 21.14 25.29
N SER A 553 -31.66 20.14 24.73
CA SER A 553 -31.62 19.87 23.31
C SER A 553 -32.39 20.97 22.58
N ILE A 554 -31.71 21.66 21.67
CA ILE A 554 -32.30 22.71 20.87
C ILE A 554 -32.35 22.21 19.44
N LYS A 555 -33.56 22.22 18.85
CA LYS A 555 -33.80 21.94 17.44
C LYS A 555 -33.69 23.23 16.63
N GLY A 556 -32.97 23.18 15.51
CA GLY A 556 -32.85 24.30 14.57
C GLY A 556 -32.30 23.80 13.24
N THR A 557 -32.22 24.65 12.22
CA THR A 557 -31.56 24.27 10.96
C THR A 557 -30.03 24.38 11.10
N LEU A 558 -29.27 23.64 10.28
CA LEU A 558 -27.81 23.78 10.22
C LEU A 558 -27.39 25.25 10.02
N ARG A 559 -28.07 25.98 9.11
CA ARG A 559 -27.86 27.43 8.92
C ARG A 559 -28.06 28.25 10.20
N GLY A 560 -29.05 27.89 11.02
CA GLY A 560 -29.33 28.56 12.29
C GLY A 560 -28.30 28.21 13.37
N PHE A 561 -27.75 27.01 13.34
CA PHE A 561 -26.66 26.55 14.21
C PHE A 561 -25.33 27.24 13.87
N ASP A 562 -24.98 27.29 12.58
CA ASP A 562 -23.74 27.87 12.03
C ASP A 562 -23.56 29.37 12.28
N GLY A 563 -24.59 30.04 12.79
CA GLY A 563 -24.53 31.42 13.27
C GLY A 563 -23.74 31.55 14.58
N THR A 564 -24.23 32.38 15.50
CA THR A 564 -23.54 32.69 16.76
C THR A 564 -23.35 31.46 17.66
N ARG A 565 -24.28 30.49 17.62
CA ARG A 565 -24.33 29.36 18.57
C ARG A 565 -23.25 28.31 18.34
N GLY A 566 -23.01 27.90 17.09
CA GLY A 566 -21.91 26.97 16.77
C GLY A 566 -20.56 27.57 17.14
N ASP A 567 -20.37 28.86 16.86
CA ASP A 567 -19.13 29.59 17.20
C ASP A 567 -18.88 29.64 18.72
N GLU A 568 -19.93 29.84 19.52
CA GLU A 568 -19.86 29.81 21.00
C GLU A 568 -19.43 28.43 21.52
N ILE A 569 -20.00 27.35 20.98
CA ILE A 569 -19.68 25.97 21.38
C ILE A 569 -18.22 25.65 21.03
N PHE A 570 -17.79 25.90 19.79
CA PHE A 570 -16.42 25.60 19.36
C PHE A 570 -15.39 26.51 20.03
N THR A 571 -15.73 27.76 20.31
CA THR A 571 -14.88 28.64 21.12
C THR A 571 -14.71 28.10 22.54
N SER A 572 -15.79 27.60 23.15
CA SER A 572 -15.72 26.98 24.47
C SER A 572 -14.84 25.72 24.45
N TYR A 573 -14.99 24.88 23.42
CA TYR A 573 -14.16 23.70 23.18
C TYR A 573 -12.67 24.02 23.14
N LEU A 574 -12.24 25.01 22.34
CA LEU A 574 -10.83 25.45 22.28
C LEU A 574 -10.25 25.91 23.63
N THR A 575 -11.11 26.25 24.60
CA THR A 575 -10.72 26.76 25.92
C THR A 575 -11.00 25.76 27.06
N THR A 576 -11.36 24.50 26.73
CA THR A 576 -11.72 23.49 27.72
C THR A 576 -10.47 22.89 28.38
N ASP A 577 -9.82 23.66 29.26
CA ASP A 577 -8.89 23.17 30.30
C ASP A 577 -8.76 24.20 31.45
N ALA A 578 -8.37 23.74 32.65
CA ALA A 578 -8.66 24.29 33.98
C ALA A 578 -8.11 25.69 34.33
N ASN A 579 -7.34 26.35 33.46
CA ASN A 579 -6.86 27.72 33.70
C ASN A 579 -7.16 28.63 32.50
N LEU A 580 -8.44 28.91 32.27
CA LEU A 580 -8.90 29.98 31.38
C LEU A 580 -8.18 31.31 31.65
N SER A 581 -7.84 31.62 32.91
CA SER A 581 -7.04 32.81 33.30
C SER A 581 -5.62 32.83 32.73
N ASP A 582 -5.10 31.67 32.31
CA ASP A 582 -3.73 31.50 31.87
C ASP A 582 -3.54 31.66 30.36
N ILE A 583 -4.55 31.27 29.56
CA ILE A 583 -4.62 31.54 28.11
C ILE A 583 -4.84 33.04 27.84
N ILE A 584 -5.61 33.69 28.71
CA ILE A 584 -5.95 35.13 28.65
C ILE A 584 -4.69 36.02 28.75
N THR A 585 -3.56 35.57 29.32
CA THR A 585 -2.36 36.42 29.49
C THR A 585 -1.43 36.53 28.28
N LEU A 586 -1.77 35.91 27.15
CA LEU A 586 -1.13 36.15 25.85
C LEU A 586 -1.67 37.46 25.23
N PRO A 587 -1.00 38.11 24.25
CA PRO A 587 -1.59 39.21 23.46
C PRO A 587 -2.76 38.76 22.55
N ILE A 588 -3.45 37.68 22.95
CA ILE A 588 -4.67 37.07 22.42
C ILE A 588 -5.90 37.54 23.25
N ASP A 589 -5.70 38.38 24.28
CA ASP A 589 -6.71 39.03 25.14
C ASP A 589 -7.99 39.51 24.40
N SER A 590 -7.86 39.99 23.16
CA SER A 590 -8.99 40.50 22.37
C SER A 590 -9.79 39.43 21.62
N LEU A 591 -9.35 38.17 21.60
CA LEU A 591 -9.92 37.08 20.81
C LEU A 591 -10.84 36.15 21.62
N VAL A 592 -10.79 36.17 22.96
CA VAL A 592 -11.48 35.19 23.82
C VAL A 592 -12.65 35.81 24.61
N SER A 593 -13.05 37.05 24.32
CA SER A 593 -14.12 37.78 25.03
C SER A 593 -15.54 37.40 24.54
N GLY A 594 -15.90 36.11 24.68
CA GLY A 594 -17.27 35.62 24.46
C GLY A 594 -18.12 35.60 25.74
N PRO A 595 -19.46 35.68 25.67
CA PRO A 595 -20.35 35.75 26.84
C PRO A 595 -20.57 34.41 27.60
N TYR A 596 -20.06 33.29 27.09
CA TYR A 596 -20.24 31.94 27.66
C TYR A 596 -18.93 31.34 28.18
N VAL A 597 -18.40 31.91 29.25
CA VAL A 597 -17.16 31.41 29.90
C VAL A 597 -17.52 30.84 31.29
N GLY A 598 -18.36 29.80 31.31
CA GLY A 598 -18.64 29.00 32.50
C GLY A 598 -17.84 27.70 32.47
N LYS A 599 -17.46 27.15 33.65
CA LYS A 599 -16.88 25.79 33.71
C LYS A 599 -17.89 24.80 33.13
N VAL A 600 -17.52 24.04 32.10
CA VAL A 600 -18.31 22.93 31.54
C VAL A 600 -17.58 21.63 31.91
N SER A 601 -18.31 20.54 32.21
CA SER A 601 -17.66 19.24 32.42
C SER A 601 -17.09 18.71 31.10
N THR A 602 -15.97 17.98 31.14
CA THR A 602 -15.36 17.37 29.94
C THR A 602 -16.38 16.55 29.15
N GLN A 603 -17.18 15.71 29.81
CA GLN A 603 -18.23 14.93 29.15
C GLN A 603 -19.32 15.81 28.53
N GLY A 604 -19.77 16.87 29.23
CA GLY A 604 -20.78 17.77 28.68
C GLY A 604 -20.29 18.58 27.48
N MET A 605 -18.98 18.80 27.37
CA MET A 605 -18.36 19.39 26.18
C MET A 605 -18.21 18.37 25.05
N LEU A 606 -17.81 17.13 25.34
CA LEU A 606 -17.76 16.03 24.37
C LEU A 606 -19.13 15.82 23.70
N ASP A 607 -20.19 15.68 24.51
CA ASP A 607 -21.56 15.52 24.01
C ASP A 607 -21.99 16.70 23.11
N ALA A 608 -21.51 17.92 23.41
CA ALA A 608 -21.83 19.12 22.65
C ALA A 608 -21.09 19.16 21.30
N VAL A 609 -19.79 18.82 21.27
CA VAL A 609 -19.00 18.82 20.02
C VAL A 609 -19.33 17.64 19.12
N GLU A 610 -19.65 16.46 19.67
CA GLU A 610 -20.15 15.32 18.89
C GLU A 610 -21.49 15.66 18.22
N ALA A 611 -22.44 16.21 18.99
CA ALA A 611 -23.72 16.66 18.43
C ALA A 611 -23.54 17.74 17.36
N ALA A 612 -22.58 18.64 17.55
CA ALA A 612 -22.21 19.66 16.58
C ALA A 612 -21.54 19.06 15.32
N GLY A 613 -20.70 18.03 15.47
CA GLY A 613 -20.08 17.31 14.35
C GLY A 613 -21.13 16.66 13.44
N ARG A 614 -22.15 16.03 14.03
CA ARG A 614 -23.28 15.45 13.30
C ARG A 614 -24.14 16.47 12.56
N ALA A 615 -24.04 17.76 12.88
CA ALA A 615 -24.72 18.79 12.10
C ALA A 615 -24.15 18.88 10.66
N TYR A 616 -22.88 18.51 10.48
CA TYR A 616 -22.18 18.48 9.18
C TYR A 616 -22.16 17.09 8.54
N ASP A 617 -22.99 16.17 9.03
CA ASP A 617 -23.18 14.85 8.44
C ASP A 617 -24.06 14.94 7.18
N ALA A 618 -23.56 14.38 6.07
CA ALA A 618 -24.28 14.21 4.81
C ALA A 618 -24.58 12.75 4.45
N SER A 619 -24.42 11.80 5.38
CA SER A 619 -24.61 10.36 5.15
C SER A 619 -26.03 9.98 4.75
N TYR A 620 -27.03 10.80 5.13
CA TYR A 620 -28.43 10.63 4.71
C TYR A 620 -28.61 10.64 3.18
N ALA A 621 -27.69 11.22 2.41
CA ALA A 621 -27.72 11.16 0.95
C ALA A 621 -27.49 9.74 0.41
N PHE A 622 -26.96 8.84 1.24
CA PHE A 622 -26.61 7.46 0.88
C PHE A 622 -27.45 6.43 1.62
N VAL A 623 -28.51 6.85 2.31
CA VAL A 623 -29.44 5.96 3.01
C VAL A 623 -30.79 6.05 2.32
N ASN A 624 -31.33 4.92 1.88
CA ASN A 624 -32.65 4.81 1.26
C ASN A 624 -33.77 4.98 2.30
N ASP A 625 -34.99 5.23 1.83
CA ASP A 625 -36.18 5.41 2.68
C ASP A 625 -36.48 4.20 3.59
N ASP A 626 -36.04 2.99 3.21
CA ASP A 626 -36.18 1.76 3.98
C ASP A 626 -35.04 1.53 5.00
N GLY A 627 -34.06 2.44 5.07
CA GLY A 627 -32.90 2.38 5.94
C GLY A 627 -31.72 1.58 5.39
N THR A 628 -31.82 1.03 4.17
CA THR A 628 -30.68 0.39 3.50
C THR A 628 -29.66 1.43 3.05
N VAL A 629 -28.39 1.03 3.04
CA VAL A 629 -27.26 1.91 2.70
C VAL A 629 -26.82 1.64 1.26
N ASN A 630 -26.66 2.69 0.47
CA ASN A 630 -26.11 2.64 -0.88
C ASN A 630 -24.58 2.72 -0.81
N TYR A 631 -23.93 1.56 -0.88
CA TYR A 631 -22.48 1.46 -0.87
C TYR A 631 -21.87 1.85 -2.23
N GLY A 632 -20.80 2.64 -2.19
CA GLY A 632 -20.02 2.99 -3.39
C GLY A 632 -19.02 1.92 -3.78
N SER A 633 -18.55 1.15 -2.80
CA SER A 633 -17.70 -0.03 -3.00
C SER A 633 -18.25 -1.21 -2.18
N THR A 634 -18.27 -2.38 -2.81
CA THR A 634 -18.62 -3.67 -2.19
C THR A 634 -17.46 -4.62 -2.42
N VAL A 635 -16.74 -4.97 -1.35
CA VAL A 635 -15.49 -5.74 -1.43
C VAL A 635 -15.62 -7.05 -0.66
N SER A 636 -15.36 -8.16 -1.35
CA SER A 636 -15.24 -9.50 -0.77
C SER A 636 -13.76 -9.87 -0.65
N VAL A 637 -13.31 -10.14 0.56
CA VAL A 637 -11.97 -10.65 0.86
C VAL A 637 -12.12 -12.09 1.35
N LYS A 638 -11.50 -13.03 0.64
CA LYS A 638 -11.60 -14.46 0.94
C LYS A 638 -10.22 -15.08 0.95
N ASP A 639 -9.96 -15.95 1.92
CA ASP A 639 -8.72 -16.74 2.01
C ASP A 639 -7.44 -15.89 1.85
N THR A 640 -7.42 -14.67 2.37
CA THR A 640 -6.33 -13.71 2.10
C THR A 640 -5.44 -13.52 3.32
N SER A 641 -4.13 -13.52 3.12
CA SER A 641 -3.13 -13.23 4.15
C SER A 641 -2.73 -11.75 4.11
N PHE A 642 -2.66 -11.13 5.27
CA PHE A 642 -2.24 -9.75 5.47
C PHE A 642 -0.96 -9.72 6.31
N TYR A 643 0.12 -9.13 5.79
CA TYR A 643 1.41 -9.11 6.47
C TYR A 643 2.02 -7.70 6.52
N ARG A 644 2.11 -7.14 7.73
CA ARG A 644 2.75 -5.86 8.07
C ARG A 644 2.17 -4.62 7.37
N SER A 645 1.43 -3.84 8.13
CA SER A 645 0.96 -2.51 7.75
C SER A 645 1.39 -1.44 8.76
N GLY A 646 1.60 -0.20 8.33
CA GLY A 646 1.95 0.89 9.24
C GLY A 646 0.78 1.49 10.03
N ILE A 647 -0.47 1.22 9.67
CA ILE A 647 -1.66 1.62 10.45
C ILE A 647 -2.56 0.42 10.71
N ALA A 648 -3.30 -0.03 9.69
CA ALA A 648 -4.22 -1.16 9.78
C ALA A 648 -4.15 -2.00 8.50
N SER A 649 -4.44 -3.30 8.62
CA SER A 649 -4.44 -4.18 7.46
C SER A 649 -5.52 -3.76 6.46
N ILE A 650 -6.75 -3.55 6.92
CA ILE A 650 -7.88 -3.07 6.12
C ILE A 650 -8.36 -1.72 6.65
N SER A 651 -8.65 -0.77 5.76
CA SER A 651 -9.29 0.49 6.12
C SER A 651 -10.51 0.80 5.25
N ALA A 652 -11.60 1.23 5.88
CA ALA A 652 -12.72 1.88 5.21
C ALA A 652 -12.58 3.40 5.40
N ASP A 653 -12.29 4.11 4.32
CA ASP A 653 -11.90 5.51 4.35
C ASP A 653 -13.10 6.47 4.48
N GLN A 654 -12.80 7.72 4.86
CA GLN A 654 -13.75 8.82 4.92
C GLN A 654 -13.01 10.15 4.78
N VAL A 655 -13.65 11.12 4.10
CA VAL A 655 -13.19 12.51 4.06
C VAL A 655 -13.54 13.23 5.37
N LEU A 656 -12.71 14.22 5.70
CA LEU A 656 -12.92 15.07 6.88
C LEU A 656 -14.17 15.94 6.73
N ASN A 657 -14.93 16.10 7.81
CA ASN A 657 -16.17 16.89 7.81
C ASN A 657 -16.23 17.99 8.88
N GLY A 658 -15.09 18.32 9.50
CA GLY A 658 -15.04 19.22 10.65
C GLY A 658 -15.67 20.60 10.42
N PRO A 659 -16.18 21.26 11.48
CA PRO A 659 -16.87 22.55 11.39
C PRO A 659 -16.04 23.64 10.72
N TYR A 660 -14.71 23.58 10.85
CA TYR A 660 -13.83 24.55 10.23
C TYR A 660 -13.92 24.51 8.69
N LEU A 661 -14.05 23.31 8.10
CA LEU A 661 -14.23 23.13 6.66
C LEU A 661 -15.53 23.72 6.13
N TRP A 662 -16.56 23.79 6.98
CA TRP A 662 -17.88 24.26 6.57
C TRP A 662 -18.07 25.76 6.78
N SER A 663 -17.81 26.27 7.97
CA SER A 663 -18.17 27.63 8.37
C SER A 663 -16.99 28.45 8.90
N LEU A 664 -15.76 27.93 8.80
CA LEU A 664 -14.54 28.53 9.35
C LEU A 664 -14.64 28.78 10.86
N LYS A 665 -15.36 27.87 11.53
CA LYS A 665 -15.62 27.94 12.96
C LYS A 665 -14.67 27.02 13.73
N PRO A 666 -14.22 27.45 14.92
CA PRO A 666 -14.51 28.74 15.58
C PRO A 666 -13.78 29.92 14.93
N SER A 667 -14.38 31.12 14.91
CA SER A 667 -13.76 32.31 14.31
C SER A 667 -12.45 32.71 15.00
N ASN A 668 -12.31 32.35 16.27
CA ASN A 668 -11.12 32.62 17.08
C ASN A 668 -9.89 31.86 16.56
N PHE A 669 -10.08 30.70 15.94
CA PHE A 669 -8.99 29.98 15.28
C PHE A 669 -8.45 30.78 14.08
N THR A 670 -9.34 31.27 13.22
CA THR A 670 -8.98 32.14 12.08
C THR A 670 -8.25 33.41 12.55
N ALA A 671 -8.69 33.99 13.67
CA ALA A 671 -8.07 35.18 14.22
C ALA A 671 -6.70 34.90 14.87
N MET A 672 -6.52 33.77 15.56
CA MET A 672 -5.23 33.30 16.04
C MET A 672 -4.25 33.08 14.89
N MET A 673 -4.69 32.41 13.82
CA MET A 673 -3.84 32.16 12.66
C MET A 673 -3.45 33.48 11.95
N SER A 674 -4.38 34.44 11.90
CA SER A 674 -4.10 35.80 11.43
C SER A 674 -3.07 36.53 12.30
N LEU A 675 -3.02 36.26 13.60
CA LEU A 675 -2.01 36.78 14.51
C LEU A 675 -0.63 36.14 14.23
N LEU A 676 -0.58 34.82 14.01
CA LEU A 676 0.65 34.12 13.62
C LEU A 676 1.27 34.69 12.33
N LYS A 677 0.42 35.13 11.38
CA LYS A 677 0.83 35.84 10.16
C LYS A 677 1.57 37.14 10.39
N GLN A 678 1.28 37.86 11.47
CA GLN A 678 2.00 39.10 11.79
C GLN A 678 3.47 38.84 12.17
N PHE A 679 3.81 37.61 12.55
CA PHE A 679 5.18 37.22 12.91
C PHE A 679 6.00 36.68 11.73
N ASN A 680 5.37 36.40 10.58
CA ASN A 680 6.04 36.08 9.32
C ASN A 680 5.13 36.39 8.13
N ASN A 681 5.48 37.44 7.38
CA ASN A 681 4.72 37.91 6.22
C ASN A 681 4.74 36.94 5.03
N ASP A 682 5.66 35.97 5.02
CA ASP A 682 5.77 34.97 3.95
C ASP A 682 4.84 33.76 4.18
N LEU A 683 4.18 33.68 5.34
CA LEU A 683 3.24 32.61 5.64
C LEU A 683 1.85 32.87 5.05
N VAL A 684 1.41 31.90 4.28
CA VAL A 684 0.13 31.89 3.58
C VAL A 684 -0.79 30.93 4.33
N PHE A 685 -1.55 31.44 5.31
CA PHE A 685 -2.32 30.57 6.23
C PHE A 685 -3.61 30.01 5.63
N SER A 686 -4.27 30.74 4.73
CA SER A 686 -5.29 30.20 3.82
C SER A 686 -5.77 31.30 2.85
N PRO A 687 -5.31 31.29 1.59
CA PRO A 687 -5.73 32.27 0.58
C PRO A 687 -7.22 32.24 0.30
N LEU A 688 -7.86 31.07 0.43
CA LEU A 688 -9.30 30.90 0.23
C LEU A 688 -10.11 31.51 1.38
N VAL A 689 -9.60 31.43 2.62
CA VAL A 689 -10.19 32.13 3.78
C VAL A 689 -10.00 33.64 3.62
N ASP A 690 -8.80 34.08 3.28
CA ASP A 690 -8.49 35.50 3.06
C ASP A 690 -9.26 36.09 1.87
N ALA A 691 -9.65 35.29 0.87
CA ALA A 691 -10.49 35.68 -0.25
C ALA A 691 -12.00 35.66 0.08
N GLY A 692 -12.40 35.23 1.28
CA GLY A 692 -13.80 35.18 1.73
C GLY A 692 -14.61 34.06 1.08
N LYS A 693 -13.95 32.97 0.66
CA LYS A 693 -14.56 31.89 -0.16
C LYS A 693 -14.51 30.50 0.46
N ALA A 694 -13.79 30.28 1.57
CA ALA A 694 -13.57 28.95 2.14
C ALA A 694 -14.71 28.37 3.01
N ALA A 695 -15.97 28.78 2.81
CA ALA A 695 -17.09 28.15 3.50
C ALA A 695 -17.73 27.08 2.58
N LYS A 696 -18.10 25.94 3.17
CA LYS A 696 -18.79 24.79 2.56
C LYS A 696 -17.92 23.72 1.87
N LEU A 697 -16.75 23.43 2.44
CA LEU A 697 -15.85 22.38 1.97
C LEU A 697 -16.05 21.03 2.67
N SER A 698 -16.78 21.00 3.80
CA SER A 698 -17.14 19.75 4.48
C SER A 698 -17.93 18.82 3.56
N ARG A 699 -17.61 17.53 3.60
CA ARG A 699 -18.20 16.46 2.77
C ARG A 699 -18.40 15.19 3.59
N THR A 700 -19.23 14.30 3.08
CA THR A 700 -19.34 12.90 3.53
C THR A 700 -19.15 12.00 2.32
N MET A 701 -18.20 11.09 2.38
CA MET A 701 -17.96 10.07 1.36
C MET A 701 -19.06 9.02 1.41
N GLN A 702 -19.47 8.56 0.23
CA GLN A 702 -20.36 7.40 0.13
C GLN A 702 -19.70 6.18 0.79
N PRO A 703 -20.42 5.43 1.63
CA PRO A 703 -19.83 4.36 2.43
C PRO A 703 -19.41 3.15 1.60
N SER A 704 -18.60 2.29 2.21
CA SER A 704 -18.14 1.02 1.67
C SER A 704 -18.64 -0.16 2.50
N SER A 705 -18.85 -1.31 1.86
CA SER A 705 -19.10 -2.58 2.53
C SER A 705 -17.95 -3.53 2.26
N ILE A 706 -17.35 -4.07 3.32
CA ILE A 706 -16.24 -5.02 3.24
C ILE A 706 -16.64 -6.29 4.01
N GLU A 707 -16.58 -7.43 3.34
CA GLU A 707 -16.75 -8.73 3.96
C GLU A 707 -15.44 -9.52 3.90
N VAL A 708 -14.97 -9.99 5.06
CA VAL A 708 -13.77 -10.81 5.19
C VAL A 708 -14.18 -12.21 5.62
N SER A 709 -13.79 -13.22 4.86
CA SER A 709 -14.24 -14.61 5.06
C SER A 709 -13.15 -15.63 4.75
N GLY A 710 -13.49 -16.92 4.91
CA GLY A 710 -12.57 -18.04 4.68
C GLY A 710 -11.43 -18.09 5.70
N ASP A 711 -10.30 -18.66 5.28
CA ASP A 711 -9.04 -18.72 6.04
C ASP A 711 -8.22 -17.43 5.86
N SER A 712 -8.88 -16.28 6.06
CA SER A 712 -8.19 -14.98 6.03
C SER A 712 -7.44 -14.74 7.36
N ARG A 713 -6.16 -14.37 7.26
CA ARG A 713 -5.23 -14.30 8.41
C ARG A 713 -4.48 -12.98 8.46
N PHE A 714 -4.30 -12.43 9.67
CA PHE A 714 -3.67 -11.14 9.92
C PHE A 714 -2.36 -11.32 10.69
N TYR A 715 -1.25 -11.35 9.96
CA TYR A 715 0.13 -11.41 10.46
C TYR A 715 0.67 -9.99 10.69
N ASP A 716 -0.08 -9.15 11.38
CA ASP A 716 0.16 -7.70 11.46
C ASP A 716 0.30 -7.21 12.91
N TRP A 717 1.10 -7.93 13.69
CA TRP A 717 1.49 -7.51 15.04
C TRP A 717 2.52 -6.39 14.96
N LYS A 718 2.20 -5.26 15.58
CA LYS A 718 3.05 -4.06 15.60
C LYS A 718 3.09 -3.45 17.00
N ASP A 719 4.22 -2.91 17.39
CA ASP A 719 4.29 -2.08 18.58
C ASP A 719 3.64 -0.70 18.34
N GLY A 720 3.46 0.09 19.40
CA GLY A 720 2.85 1.41 19.29
C GLY A 720 3.68 2.42 18.49
N ASP A 721 5.01 2.30 18.50
CA ASP A 721 5.93 3.22 17.82
C ASP A 721 5.98 2.94 16.30
N GLN A 722 5.57 1.73 15.90
CA GLN A 722 5.40 1.33 14.51
C GLN A 722 4.15 1.91 13.86
N ILE A 723 3.17 2.40 14.63
CA ILE A 723 1.96 3.06 14.10
C ILE A 723 2.25 4.54 13.80
N SER A 724 2.06 4.98 12.56
CA SER A 724 2.29 6.39 12.17
C SER A 724 1.22 6.93 11.23
N ILE A 725 0.83 8.19 11.45
CA ILE A 725 -0.17 8.91 10.65
C ILE A 725 0.42 10.16 9.97
N VAL A 726 1.74 10.37 10.11
CA VAL A 726 2.44 11.59 9.66
C VAL A 726 2.28 11.82 8.17
N ASN A 727 2.14 10.76 7.39
CA ASN A 727 1.91 10.88 5.96
C ASN A 727 0.44 10.92 5.57
N THR A 728 -0.51 10.57 6.42
CA THR A 728 -1.93 10.86 6.18
C THR A 728 -2.25 12.33 6.45
N PHE A 729 -1.60 12.90 7.48
CA PHE A 729 -1.77 14.27 7.93
C PHE A 729 -0.43 15.02 8.01
N PRO A 730 0.24 15.31 6.88
CA PRO A 730 1.49 16.05 6.92
C PRO A 730 1.25 17.42 7.55
N ALA A 731 2.04 17.72 8.57
CA ALA A 731 1.97 18.97 9.32
C ALA A 731 3.35 19.61 9.41
N ASN A 732 3.41 20.93 9.24
CA ASN A 732 4.64 21.70 9.42
C ASN A 732 4.58 22.56 10.68
N TYR A 733 5.00 21.97 11.78
CA TYR A 733 5.12 22.64 13.08
C TYR A 733 6.54 23.15 13.36
N GLN A 734 7.51 22.97 12.46
CA GLN A 734 8.88 23.46 12.66
C GLN A 734 8.92 24.98 12.84
N LEU A 735 8.11 25.70 12.07
CA LEU A 735 7.98 27.14 12.21
C LEU A 735 7.43 27.54 13.60
N LEU A 736 6.53 26.74 14.18
CA LEU A 736 6.05 26.96 15.55
C LEU A 736 7.18 26.70 16.56
N GLN A 737 7.96 25.63 16.38
CA GLN A 737 9.11 25.28 17.22
C GLN A 737 10.21 26.36 17.20
N GLU A 738 10.45 26.98 16.03
CA GLU A 738 11.44 28.06 15.88
C GLU A 738 11.07 29.32 16.67
N LYS A 739 9.77 29.64 16.75
CA LYS A 739 9.28 30.87 17.38
C LYS A 739 8.94 30.69 18.84
N VAL A 740 8.51 29.49 19.23
CA VAL A 740 8.18 29.13 20.61
C VAL A 740 9.21 28.12 21.09
N THR A 741 10.34 28.62 21.59
CA THR A 741 11.50 27.77 21.98
C THR A 741 11.20 26.75 23.08
N SER A 742 10.04 26.84 23.72
CA SER A 742 9.56 25.92 24.76
C SER A 742 8.74 24.73 24.22
N ILE A 743 8.55 24.60 22.91
CA ILE A 743 7.87 23.46 22.26
C ILE A 743 8.77 22.74 21.22
N LYS A 744 10.10 22.77 21.40
CA LYS A 744 11.06 22.26 20.41
C LYS A 744 10.90 20.79 20.04
N ASP A 745 10.30 19.99 20.91
CA ASP A 745 10.13 18.55 20.73
C ASP A 745 8.70 18.17 20.31
N LEU A 746 7.88 19.15 19.90
CA LEU A 746 6.51 18.92 19.46
C LEU A 746 6.44 17.97 18.27
N THR A 747 5.60 16.94 18.37
CA THR A 747 5.33 16.00 17.27
C THR A 747 3.87 16.08 16.81
N LEU A 748 3.55 15.42 15.69
CA LEU A 748 2.15 15.26 15.29
C LEU A 748 1.34 14.48 16.32
N ASP A 749 1.92 13.46 16.96
CA ASP A 749 1.22 12.63 17.94
C ASP A 749 0.84 13.40 19.20
N ASP A 750 1.56 14.47 19.54
CA ASP A 750 1.15 15.38 20.62
C ASP A 750 -0.11 16.19 20.26
N LEU A 751 -0.29 16.49 18.98
CA LEU A 751 -1.37 17.33 18.47
C LEU A 751 -2.59 16.51 18.04
N TYR A 752 -2.37 15.29 17.57
CA TYR A 752 -3.38 14.36 17.10
C TYR A 752 -2.98 12.92 17.50
N PRO A 753 -3.21 12.53 18.78
CA PRO A 753 -2.69 11.30 19.38
C PRO A 753 -3.41 10.02 18.93
N LEU A 754 -3.64 9.85 17.63
CA LEU A 754 -4.33 8.67 17.10
C LEU A 754 -3.56 7.37 17.36
N PRO A 755 -2.23 7.26 17.10
CA PRO A 755 -1.48 6.03 17.40
C PRO A 755 -1.61 5.58 18.86
N GLU A 756 -1.39 6.51 19.81
CA GLU A 756 -1.53 6.24 21.24
C GLU A 756 -2.95 5.80 21.60
N THR A 757 -3.98 6.47 21.04
CA THR A 757 -5.38 6.14 21.32
C THR A 757 -5.78 4.77 20.76
N ILE A 758 -5.21 4.36 19.61
CA ILE A 758 -5.38 3.02 19.04
C ILE A 758 -4.81 1.99 20.00
N VAL A 759 -3.56 2.17 20.45
CA VAL A 759 -2.89 1.24 21.37
C VAL A 759 -3.64 1.11 22.70
N ASP A 760 -4.15 2.22 23.23
CA ASP A 760 -4.95 2.23 24.46
C ASP A 760 -6.29 1.49 24.32
N SER A 761 -6.84 1.43 23.11
CA SER A 761 -8.17 0.86 22.84
C SER A 761 -8.12 -0.60 22.34
N ALA A 762 -6.99 -0.99 21.75
CA ALA A 762 -6.78 -2.31 21.17
C ALA A 762 -6.53 -3.40 22.22
N ASP A 763 -6.81 -4.64 21.86
CA ASP A 763 -6.36 -5.81 22.62
C ASP A 763 -4.86 -6.03 22.35
N ALA A 764 -4.01 -5.58 23.27
CA ALA A 764 -2.57 -5.74 23.16
C ALA A 764 -2.08 -7.08 23.75
N LYS A 765 -1.05 -7.67 23.14
CA LYS A 765 -0.23 -8.74 23.72
C LYS A 765 1.07 -8.14 24.24
N ASP A 766 1.42 -8.46 25.48
CA ASP A 766 2.73 -8.11 26.05
C ASP A 766 3.76 -9.19 25.69
N ALA A 767 4.88 -8.79 25.09
CA ALA A 767 6.04 -9.64 24.86
C ALA A 767 7.32 -8.83 25.16
N ASP A 768 8.18 -9.37 26.03
CA ASP A 768 9.46 -8.75 26.41
C ASP A 768 9.34 -7.29 26.95
N GLY A 769 8.20 -6.96 27.56
CA GLY A 769 7.92 -5.62 28.09
C GLY A 769 7.43 -4.61 27.04
N VAL A 770 7.20 -5.05 25.81
CA VAL A 770 6.63 -4.26 24.71
C VAL A 770 5.19 -4.71 24.44
N LYS A 771 4.29 -3.74 24.25
CA LYS A 771 2.91 -3.97 23.87
C LYS A 771 2.79 -4.04 22.35
N TYR A 772 2.35 -5.19 21.87
CA TYR A 772 2.04 -5.41 20.47
C TYR A 772 0.54 -5.41 20.25
N VAL A 773 0.08 -4.69 19.24
CA VAL A 773 -1.31 -4.66 18.78
C VAL A 773 -1.40 -5.22 17.38
N ASN A 774 -2.54 -5.81 17.04
CA ASN A 774 -2.84 -6.23 15.69
C ASN A 774 -4.22 -5.66 15.35
N ILE A 775 -4.27 -4.89 14.26
CA ILE A 775 -5.44 -4.12 13.83
C ILE A 775 -5.88 -4.66 12.47
N PRO A 776 -6.68 -5.76 12.44
CA PRO A 776 -7.21 -6.31 11.19
C PRO A 776 -7.96 -5.29 10.35
N ALA A 777 -8.74 -4.42 11.00
CA ALA A 777 -9.50 -3.40 10.29
C ALA A 777 -9.69 -2.10 11.09
N MET A 778 -9.83 -1.00 10.37
CA MET A 778 -10.18 0.31 10.88
C MET A 778 -11.22 1.00 9.98
N ILE A 779 -12.23 1.63 10.58
CA ILE A 779 -13.13 2.56 9.91
C ILE A 779 -12.67 3.97 10.28
N ALA A 780 -12.34 4.76 9.26
CA ALA A 780 -11.83 6.11 9.43
C ALA A 780 -12.86 7.02 10.12
N GLY A 781 -12.40 7.74 11.15
CA GLY A 781 -13.15 8.76 11.87
C GLY A 781 -12.87 10.17 11.32
N GLY A 782 -13.06 11.19 12.17
CA GLY A 782 -13.06 12.60 11.76
C GLY A 782 -14.38 12.98 11.12
N GLY A 783 -14.76 12.31 10.03
CA GLY A 783 -16.07 12.40 9.38
C GLY A 783 -17.03 11.28 9.76
N THR A 784 -18.34 11.50 9.59
CA THR A 784 -19.35 10.46 9.79
C THR A 784 -19.16 9.34 8.78
N ASN A 785 -18.73 8.16 9.23
CA ASN A 785 -18.49 7.00 8.37
C ASN A 785 -19.49 5.89 8.68
N ILE A 786 -20.43 5.65 7.76
CA ILE A 786 -21.44 4.59 7.88
C ILE A 786 -21.04 3.33 7.08
N SER A 787 -19.76 3.19 6.76
CA SER A 787 -19.20 1.97 6.17
C SER A 787 -19.33 0.79 7.11
N LYS A 788 -19.30 -0.41 6.54
CA LYS A 788 -19.47 -1.67 7.28
C LYS A 788 -18.32 -2.62 6.97
N ILE A 789 -17.74 -3.19 8.02
CA ILE A 789 -16.76 -4.27 7.91
C ILE A 789 -17.31 -5.48 8.68
N THR A 790 -17.38 -6.62 8.00
CA THR A 790 -17.91 -7.87 8.58
C THR A 790 -16.86 -8.96 8.48
N PHE A 791 -16.65 -9.69 9.58
CA PHE A 791 -15.79 -10.87 9.62
C PHE A 791 -16.65 -12.12 9.73
N ALA A 792 -16.77 -12.88 8.64
CA ALA A 792 -17.61 -14.05 8.53
C ALA A 792 -16.79 -15.33 8.79
N GLY A 793 -17.07 -16.02 9.91
CA GLY A 793 -16.42 -17.29 10.25
C GLY A 793 -15.02 -17.18 10.85
N LEU A 794 -14.44 -15.98 10.93
CA LEU A 794 -13.15 -15.75 11.58
C LEU A 794 -13.32 -15.71 13.11
N THR A 795 -12.38 -16.32 13.82
CA THR A 795 -12.35 -16.33 15.29
C THR A 795 -11.22 -15.45 15.82
N GLY A 796 -11.42 -14.92 17.03
CA GLY A 796 -10.38 -14.15 17.71
C GLY A 796 -10.21 -12.70 17.23
N ILE A 797 -11.16 -12.16 16.48
CA ILE A 797 -11.26 -10.72 16.14
C ILE A 797 -12.33 -10.10 17.04
N SER A 798 -12.05 -8.91 17.60
CA SER A 798 -12.98 -8.20 18.47
C SER A 798 -14.14 -7.57 17.70
N ASP A 799 -15.22 -7.23 18.40
CA ASP A 799 -16.17 -6.23 17.90
C ASP A 799 -15.49 -4.87 17.70
N ALA A 800 -16.12 -4.00 16.91
CA ALA A 800 -15.66 -2.64 16.68
C ALA A 800 -15.59 -1.83 17.99
N ARG A 801 -14.46 -1.17 18.22
CA ARG A 801 -14.23 -0.29 19.37
C ARG A 801 -13.97 1.13 18.92
N ALA A 802 -14.58 2.09 19.62
CA ALA A 802 -14.38 3.50 19.34
C ALA A 802 -12.99 3.97 19.82
N VAL A 803 -12.27 4.66 18.93
CA VAL A 803 -11.00 5.33 19.19
C VAL A 803 -11.26 6.83 19.08
N ASP A 804 -11.37 7.47 20.23
CA ASP A 804 -11.82 8.86 20.36
C ASP A 804 -10.64 9.81 20.62
N VAL A 805 -10.08 10.33 19.53
CA VAL A 805 -8.96 11.29 19.56
C VAL A 805 -9.38 12.61 20.21
N VAL A 806 -10.65 13.02 20.07
CA VAL A 806 -11.19 14.26 20.65
C VAL A 806 -11.15 14.17 22.17
N LYS A 807 -11.67 13.09 22.73
CA LYS A 807 -11.61 12.80 24.17
C LYS A 807 -10.18 12.67 24.67
N LYS A 808 -9.30 12.01 23.91
CA LYS A 808 -7.88 11.91 24.28
C LYS A 808 -7.24 13.29 24.40
N ILE A 809 -7.43 14.17 23.42
CA ILE A 809 -6.90 15.54 23.45
C ILE A 809 -7.46 16.33 24.64
N MET A 810 -8.77 16.26 24.89
CA MET A 810 -9.42 16.97 26.00
C MET A 810 -9.00 16.51 27.40
N THR A 811 -8.45 15.30 27.52
CA THR A 811 -8.05 14.70 28.81
C THR A 811 -6.53 14.62 28.97
N ARG A 812 -5.76 15.07 27.98
CA ARG A 812 -4.29 15.01 27.97
C ARG A 812 -3.71 16.05 28.92
N ASP A 813 -2.77 15.65 29.77
CA ASP A 813 -2.05 16.57 30.66
C ASP A 813 -0.90 17.27 29.92
N PHE A 814 -1.25 18.27 29.09
CA PHE A 814 -0.27 19.07 28.36
C PHE A 814 0.71 19.81 29.28
N LYS A 815 0.34 20.10 30.52
CA LYS A 815 1.21 20.81 31.47
C LYS A 815 2.39 19.95 31.90
N SER A 816 2.18 18.64 32.06
CA SER A 816 3.26 17.70 32.35
C SER A 816 4.19 17.50 31.15
N LEU A 817 3.64 17.47 29.92
CA LEU A 817 4.43 17.38 28.68
C LEU A 817 5.20 18.67 28.38
N TYR A 818 4.59 19.82 28.65
CA TYR A 818 5.13 21.16 28.35
C TYR A 818 5.05 22.06 29.60
N PRO A 819 6.06 22.04 30.48
CA PRO A 819 6.00 22.72 31.79
C PRO A 819 5.85 24.25 31.72
N VAL A 820 6.19 24.84 30.56
CA VAL A 820 6.10 26.29 30.34
C VAL A 820 4.66 26.68 30.02
N LYS A 821 4.14 27.67 30.74
CA LYS A 821 2.77 28.21 30.60
C LYS A 821 2.34 28.44 29.15
N THR A 822 3.17 29.18 28.44
CA THR A 822 2.98 29.54 27.04
C THR A 822 3.01 28.33 26.12
N ALA A 823 3.81 27.31 26.45
CA ALA A 823 3.97 26.09 25.65
C ALA A 823 2.72 25.23 25.73
N TYR A 824 2.31 24.76 26.92
CA TYR A 824 1.15 23.87 27.03
C TYR A 824 -0.13 24.54 26.52
N SER A 825 -0.30 25.85 26.75
CA SER A 825 -1.47 26.59 26.28
C SER A 825 -1.53 26.64 24.74
N THR A 826 -0.36 26.77 24.08
CA THR A 826 -0.26 26.78 22.62
C THR A 826 -0.52 25.40 22.04
N VAL A 827 0.09 24.35 22.59
CA VAL A 827 -0.09 22.96 22.13
C VAL A 827 -1.55 22.53 22.30
N ASN A 828 -2.16 22.81 23.46
CA ASN A 828 -3.55 22.50 23.72
C ASN A 828 -4.50 23.14 22.69
N LEU A 829 -4.31 24.44 22.42
CA LEU A 829 -5.10 25.18 21.46
C LEU A 829 -4.95 24.65 20.03
N ILE A 830 -3.73 24.31 19.60
CA ILE A 830 -3.47 23.75 18.27
C ILE A 830 -4.10 22.35 18.13
N GLY A 831 -3.96 21.48 19.13
CA GLY A 831 -4.56 20.15 19.11
C GLY A 831 -6.09 20.20 18.98
N HIS A 832 -6.76 21.01 19.80
CA HIS A 832 -8.20 21.24 19.68
C HIS A 832 -8.59 21.89 18.34
N SER A 833 -7.72 22.70 17.76
CA SER A 833 -8.01 23.29 16.45
C SER A 833 -7.93 22.26 15.32
N ILE A 834 -7.00 21.32 15.40
CA ILE A 834 -6.89 20.22 14.42
C ILE A 834 -8.16 19.36 14.45
N THR A 835 -8.75 19.09 15.60
CA THR A 835 -10.02 18.32 15.65
C THR A 835 -11.21 19.10 15.09
N THR A 836 -11.26 20.44 15.23
CA THR A 836 -12.27 21.26 14.52
C THR A 836 -12.09 21.23 13.00
N PHE A 837 -10.91 20.88 12.53
CA PHE A 837 -10.57 20.71 11.13
C PHE A 837 -10.89 19.29 10.63
N THR A 838 -10.47 18.24 11.37
CA THR A 838 -10.72 16.85 10.99
C THR A 838 -12.17 16.43 11.19
N GLY A 839 -12.83 16.99 12.21
CA GLY A 839 -14.14 16.59 12.72
C GLY A 839 -14.05 15.74 13.99
N PHE A 840 -15.21 15.39 14.53
CA PHE A 840 -15.35 14.87 15.90
C PHE A 840 -15.81 13.42 15.99
N GLU A 841 -16.14 12.78 14.86
CA GLU A 841 -16.58 11.38 14.90
C GLU A 841 -15.38 10.47 15.22
N PRO A 842 -15.54 9.50 16.14
CA PRO A 842 -14.46 8.61 16.53
C PRO A 842 -14.11 7.64 15.39
N TYR A 843 -12.86 7.18 15.38
CA TYR A 843 -12.47 6.05 14.56
C TYR A 843 -13.08 4.77 15.16
N GLN A 844 -13.25 3.73 14.35
CA GLN A 844 -13.58 2.40 14.86
C GLN A 844 -12.47 1.43 14.50
N ILE A 845 -12.01 0.63 15.46
CA ILE A 845 -11.00 -0.41 15.23
C ILE A 845 -11.55 -1.78 15.57
N TYR A 846 -11.08 -2.77 14.83
CA TYR A 846 -11.19 -4.18 15.16
C TYR A 846 -9.79 -4.66 15.54
N SER A 847 -9.68 -5.46 16.60
CA SER A 847 -8.39 -5.92 17.11
C SER A 847 -8.32 -7.43 17.24
N ALA A 848 -7.13 -7.98 17.08
CA ALA A 848 -6.89 -9.38 17.42
C ALA A 848 -6.96 -9.57 18.95
N THR A 849 -7.82 -10.47 19.39
CA THR A 849 -8.02 -10.79 20.81
C THR A 849 -6.94 -11.74 21.34
N ALA A 850 -6.95 -12.01 22.65
CA ALA A 850 -6.04 -12.98 23.27
C ALA A 850 -6.12 -14.40 22.68
N ASN A 851 -7.28 -14.79 22.13
CA ASN A 851 -7.49 -16.11 21.53
C ASN A 851 -7.12 -16.17 20.04
N TYR A 852 -6.62 -15.07 19.46
CA TYR A 852 -6.19 -15.06 18.07
C TYR A 852 -4.95 -15.97 17.88
N SER A 853 -5.07 -16.91 16.96
CA SER A 853 -4.13 -18.03 16.78
C SER A 853 -2.75 -17.60 16.28
N ILE A 854 -2.68 -16.49 15.53
CA ILE A 854 -1.43 -15.98 14.95
C ILE A 854 -0.59 -15.29 16.04
N GLY A 855 0.63 -15.78 16.22
CA GLY A 855 1.66 -15.25 17.11
C GLY A 855 2.33 -13.98 16.58
N ILE A 856 3.02 -13.26 17.46
CA ILE A 856 3.70 -11.98 17.14
C ILE A 856 4.80 -12.16 16.09
N LYS A 857 5.46 -13.31 16.07
CA LYS A 857 6.58 -13.62 15.15
C LYS A 857 6.19 -14.49 13.96
N ASP A 858 4.90 -14.82 13.85
CA ASP A 858 4.43 -15.67 12.77
C ASP A 858 4.44 -14.89 11.45
N ALA A 859 4.66 -15.61 10.36
CA ALA A 859 4.67 -15.07 9.01
C ALA A 859 3.75 -15.92 8.10
N PRO A 860 3.21 -15.34 7.01
CA PRO A 860 2.43 -16.10 6.05
C PRO A 860 3.30 -17.16 5.36
N ASN A 861 2.71 -18.32 5.04
CA ASN A 861 3.37 -19.36 4.28
C ASN A 861 2.77 -19.41 2.86
N ILE A 862 3.62 -19.32 1.82
CA ILE A 862 3.16 -19.35 0.43
C ILE A 862 2.52 -20.69 0.07
N ALA A 863 2.95 -21.79 0.71
CA ALA A 863 2.34 -23.09 0.52
C ALA A 863 0.85 -23.11 0.96
N ASP A 864 0.44 -22.25 1.90
CA ASP A 864 -0.98 -22.16 2.28
C ASP A 864 -1.83 -21.63 1.12
N LEU A 865 -1.31 -20.67 0.33
CA LEU A 865 -1.99 -20.16 -0.87
C LEU A 865 -2.12 -21.27 -1.93
N GLN A 866 -1.03 -21.99 -2.20
CA GLN A 866 -1.00 -23.10 -3.15
C GLN A 866 -1.92 -24.25 -2.73
N ASN A 867 -1.94 -24.60 -1.45
CA ASN A 867 -2.80 -25.68 -0.94
C ASN A 867 -4.28 -25.33 -1.04
N ARG A 868 -4.66 -24.07 -0.81
CA ARG A 868 -6.06 -23.61 -0.91
C ARG A 868 -6.58 -23.57 -2.34
N HIS A 869 -5.73 -23.26 -3.31
CA HIS A 869 -6.10 -23.36 -4.72
C HIS A 869 -6.43 -24.81 -5.12
N ASN A 870 -5.68 -25.78 -4.56
CA ASN A 870 -5.80 -27.20 -4.88
C ASN A 870 -6.92 -27.93 -4.09
N SER A 871 -7.58 -27.27 -3.13
CA SER A 871 -8.61 -27.85 -2.24
C SER A 871 -10.00 -27.40 -2.62
#